data_AF-A0A3G6N671-F1
#
_entry.id   AF-A0A3G6N671-F1
#
_cell.length_a   1.000
_cell.length_b   1.000
_cell.length_c   1.000
_cell.angle_alpha   90.00
_cell.angle_beta   90.00
_cell.angle_gamma   90.00
#
_symmetry.space_group_name_H-M   'P 1'
#
loop_
_entity.id
_entity.type
_entity.pdbx_description
1 polymer ?
#
loop_
_entity_poly.entity_id
_entity_poly.type
_entity_poly.pdbx_seq_one_letter_code
_entity_poly.pdbx_strand_id
1 'polypeptide(L)'
;MNAKLNNITTQYRKFNANQVLTEGQLNEFIDYFEDQDRLSRTRLSGVGVVCGFKSTYIDVTLQPEILARAEDTSLLHTIEITQGSGVTTDGDLVTLRKKGSTSSEAIIDFATRNYKYYRDYKDETGYEHFRIDGKQVPLLELVTEDEYKALGTNIEGFKPLSDIGSKNISNKVIILYLESYSNEESPCQDADCDNAGAEQVSNLKVLLADSESVLNLIDKSDAKDTIYQAHDAYEKLYEVLPKIEAPRVILDPTVTTAFELKTRFQKATNVAAELSKGFDAIADTFKVSVNLGGQVLIDKLNALLYPRVSRLEDYQYRYDLLKDLIDTYNEIKGLILHLNVDCCPSVNSFPKHLMLGSVGAKLELGERTLYRHHFYNSPVTTNDDENYERIIMLANRFVQKINGFQSYIGPVKITPSNLNVRLGDKAIPYYYNVDKPLLTQWNFEKTKTDRETYNLSYHTTNLAGEDFVQNPLNYNIDNNDFYRIEGHLGMPFDTAYQNINDLKKQYGLAFDVIVLLLQKDGKGDAVLTTEAKTVSIDELRKQLVSISSDISKEKGDAKTALLNLSKLDSQLKLLNKVDFARAADPSKEEVTIVKEDPRKKEIASELLSEFLERKSGLEHLAGVKRGGTFVLICGSNANNQVLADFSLPYLCCSKEKPNVPPIALDDKASCMLGKTVVIPVLSNDYDADNDILTVIKKTDPAHGTVVLNSDNTFTYTHDGSSNLSDSFTYCVNDGRDDSNIATVSIAVKSAPVAINDHATTQIREYVDIAVKDNDYDLGNTPLTVFIKTQPTYGTATLNADGTIRYTHNGSSNTTDSFTYYINDGELDSNIATVTITIAPPPCDSGMDVVFIFDYTGSMSSQIGAAKTGANSIISTIATQSGSKAYRLGLVLADEYGSGTASAYHTAPAYTSLPASQKFINTGVGARFQWITAMEVMSDNNSSTFINQLNKLNNPGGGLSLGSGYGTPEPTDMALSRVVEHNFAGAFRNNVAKYIILITDAVPGGNDDNANSLDVAEMTRLKNVCLAKSIKVIVLGSGVNEKIDGKFIWKELADGTGGSWNSSYNASAIQSAIINGCGGTK
;
A
#
# COMPACT_ATOMS: atom_id res chain seq x y z
N MET A 1 -30.44 9.30 32.91
CA MET A 1 -31.06 9.74 31.65
C MET A 1 -29.98 9.70 30.60
N ASN A 2 -30.14 8.91 29.55
CA ASN A 2 -29.25 8.97 28.39
C ASN A 2 -29.60 10.25 27.63
N ALA A 3 -28.80 11.31 27.78
CA ALA A 3 -28.89 12.47 26.89
C ALA A 3 -28.68 11.96 25.46
N LYS A 4 -29.75 11.94 24.66
CA LYS A 4 -29.66 11.59 23.24
C LYS A 4 -29.13 12.83 22.53
N LEU A 5 -27.81 12.91 22.33
CA LEU A 5 -27.10 13.96 21.57
C LEU A 5 -27.57 14.14 20.10
N ASN A 6 -28.67 13.51 19.68
CA ASN A 6 -29.14 13.55 18.31
C ASN A 6 -30.05 14.77 18.05
N ASN A 7 -30.72 15.29 19.09
CA ASN A 7 -31.62 16.44 19.04
C ASN A 7 -31.22 17.48 20.10
N ILE A 8 -31.41 18.76 19.81
CA ILE A 8 -31.18 19.88 20.73
C ILE A 8 -32.40 20.83 20.80
N THR A 9 -32.59 21.47 21.96
CA THR A 9 -33.67 22.43 22.21
C THR A 9 -33.22 23.86 21.86
N THR A 10 -33.92 24.56 20.96
CA THR A 10 -33.51 25.90 20.46
C THR A 10 -34.27 27.08 21.07
N GLN A 11 -35.18 26.82 22.00
CA GLN A 11 -36.07 27.83 22.60
C GLN A 11 -36.18 27.62 24.11
N TYR A 12 -36.31 28.70 24.87
CA TYR A 12 -36.64 28.66 26.31
C TYR A 12 -37.45 29.88 26.71
N ARG A 13 -38.11 29.86 27.87
CA ARG A 13 -38.90 31.01 28.36
C ARG A 13 -38.10 31.87 29.35
N LYS A 14 -38.18 33.19 29.18
CA LYS A 14 -37.71 34.18 30.16
C LYS A 14 -38.90 34.68 30.99
N PHE A 15 -38.82 34.50 32.29
CA PHE A 15 -39.90 34.84 33.22
C PHE A 15 -39.68 36.20 33.87
N ASN A 16 -40.78 36.87 34.22
CA ASN A 16 -40.74 38.15 34.91
C ASN A 16 -40.38 37.98 36.40
N ALA A 17 -39.88 39.05 37.02
CA ALA A 17 -39.59 39.03 38.46
C ALA A 17 -40.87 38.74 39.28
N ASN A 18 -40.78 37.83 40.25
CA ASN A 18 -41.86 37.39 41.14
C ASN A 18 -42.97 36.50 40.50
N GLN A 19 -42.72 35.92 39.33
CA GLN A 19 -43.64 34.97 38.68
C GLN A 19 -43.58 33.57 39.34
N VAL A 20 -44.74 32.92 39.52
CA VAL A 20 -44.82 31.53 40.03
C VAL A 20 -44.65 30.55 38.85
N LEU A 21 -43.61 29.71 38.90
CA LEU A 21 -43.30 28.74 37.85
C LEU A 21 -44.04 27.42 38.09
N THR A 22 -44.63 26.85 37.03
CA THR A 22 -45.16 25.48 37.04
C THR A 22 -44.02 24.46 36.87
N GLU A 23 -44.27 23.18 37.24
CA GLU A 23 -43.31 22.09 37.05
C GLU A 23 -42.83 21.97 35.59
N GLY A 24 -43.74 22.11 34.62
CA GLY A 24 -43.39 22.07 33.20
C GLY A 24 -42.48 23.21 32.77
N GLN A 25 -42.70 24.42 33.27
CA GLN A 25 -41.90 25.61 32.96
C GLN A 25 -40.51 25.58 33.59
N LEU A 26 -40.40 25.01 34.80
CA LEU A 26 -39.11 24.81 35.46
C LEU A 26 -38.30 23.73 34.74
N ASN A 27 -38.94 22.62 34.35
CA ASN A 27 -38.27 21.55 33.61
C ASN A 27 -37.85 22.01 32.21
N GLU A 28 -38.65 22.80 31.48
CA GLU A 28 -38.25 23.39 30.19
C GLU A 28 -36.96 24.23 30.30
N PHE A 29 -36.85 25.02 31.37
CA PHE A 29 -35.63 25.79 31.64
C PHE A 29 -34.44 24.89 31.98
N ILE A 30 -34.63 23.86 32.83
CA ILE A 30 -33.58 22.90 33.19
C ILE A 30 -33.13 22.10 31.96
N ASP A 31 -34.06 21.60 31.16
CA ASP A 31 -33.80 20.82 29.95
C ASP A 31 -32.98 21.65 28.94
N TYR A 32 -33.27 22.95 28.76
CA TYR A 32 -32.46 23.84 27.93
C TYR A 32 -31.00 23.97 28.42
N PHE A 33 -30.76 23.98 29.75
CA PHE A 33 -29.39 24.02 30.30
C PHE A 33 -28.69 22.65 30.28
N GLU A 34 -29.44 21.56 30.46
CA GLU A 34 -28.94 20.18 30.39
C GLU A 34 -28.63 19.76 28.94
N ASP A 35 -29.30 20.33 27.92
CA ASP A 35 -29.08 20.06 26.49
C ASP A 35 -27.82 20.76 25.88
N GLN A 36 -27.04 21.49 26.69
CA GLN A 36 -25.62 21.87 26.45
C GLN A 36 -25.28 22.64 25.15
N ASP A 37 -26.05 23.68 24.77
CA ASP A 37 -25.68 24.59 23.66
C ASP A 37 -24.96 25.90 24.11
N ARG A 38 -24.75 26.08 25.43
CA ARG A 38 -23.92 27.16 25.99
C ARG A 38 -22.82 26.60 26.86
N LEU A 39 -21.58 26.80 26.44
CA LEU A 39 -20.41 26.54 27.26
C LEU A 39 -20.20 27.74 28.20
N SER A 40 -20.05 27.50 29.50
CA SER A 40 -19.66 28.57 30.42
C SER A 40 -18.31 29.14 29.98
N ARG A 41 -18.22 30.47 29.76
CA ARG A 41 -16.97 31.16 29.37
C ARG A 41 -15.77 30.83 30.25
N THR A 42 -16.00 30.43 31.51
CA THR A 42 -14.96 30.06 32.48
C THR A 42 -14.24 28.74 32.18
N ARG A 43 -14.68 27.93 31.20
CA ARG A 43 -14.10 26.62 30.86
C ARG A 43 -13.90 26.38 29.36
N LEU A 44 -13.88 27.44 28.54
CA LEU A 44 -13.60 27.29 27.11
C LEU A 44 -12.15 26.87 26.89
N SER A 45 -11.94 25.79 26.13
CA SER A 45 -10.61 25.39 25.65
C SER A 45 -10.13 26.25 24.47
N GLY A 46 -11.02 27.05 23.86
CA GLY A 46 -10.75 27.96 22.76
C GLY A 46 -12.04 28.49 22.12
N VAL A 47 -11.93 29.36 21.13
CA VAL A 47 -13.03 29.97 20.36
C VAL A 47 -12.77 29.86 18.86
N GLY A 48 -13.80 29.95 18.03
CA GLY A 48 -13.73 29.83 16.57
C GLY A 48 -14.16 28.45 16.05
N VAL A 49 -13.78 28.10 14.83
CA VAL A 49 -14.19 26.83 14.21
C VAL A 49 -13.32 25.67 14.70
N VAL A 50 -13.89 24.75 15.48
CA VAL A 50 -13.20 23.56 16.04
C VAL A 50 -12.90 22.53 14.95
N CYS A 51 -13.92 22.15 14.18
CA CYS A 51 -13.80 21.15 13.12
C CYS A 51 -14.94 21.26 12.11
N GLY A 52 -14.72 20.72 10.91
CA GLY A 52 -15.76 20.66 9.86
C GLY A 52 -16.06 22.02 9.21
N PHE A 53 -17.33 22.25 8.86
CA PHE A 53 -17.78 23.43 8.12
C PHE A 53 -16.97 23.72 6.85
N LYS A 54 -16.78 22.68 6.04
CA LYS A 54 -16.20 22.82 4.71
C LYS A 54 -17.32 23.22 3.74
N SER A 55 -17.05 24.19 2.89
CA SER A 55 -18.02 24.63 1.88
C SER A 55 -17.59 24.21 0.48
N THR A 56 -18.54 23.81 -0.35
CA THR A 56 -18.31 23.49 -1.77
C THR A 56 -19.49 24.03 -2.57
N TYR A 57 -19.19 24.65 -3.72
CA TYR A 57 -20.21 25.07 -4.67
C TYR A 57 -20.27 24.06 -5.81
N ILE A 58 -21.43 23.42 -5.98
CA ILE A 58 -21.63 22.37 -6.97
C ILE A 58 -22.12 23.02 -8.27
N ASP A 59 -21.23 23.11 -9.27
CA ASP A 59 -21.53 23.62 -10.60
C ASP A 59 -20.78 22.87 -11.71
N VAL A 60 -21.42 22.77 -12.88
CA VAL A 60 -20.95 22.05 -14.08
C VAL A 60 -19.65 22.66 -14.63
N THR A 61 -19.40 23.96 -14.38
CA THR A 61 -18.25 24.66 -14.96
C THR A 61 -16.92 24.48 -14.22
N LEU A 62 -16.94 24.06 -12.94
CA LEU A 62 -15.74 24.05 -12.08
C LEU A 62 -15.17 22.65 -11.79
N GLN A 63 -15.92 21.58 -12.03
CA GLN A 63 -15.50 20.21 -11.68
C GLN A 63 -16.00 19.17 -12.70
N PRO A 64 -15.26 18.92 -13.80
CA PRO A 64 -15.66 17.94 -14.83
C PRO A 64 -15.70 16.49 -14.31
N GLU A 65 -15.12 16.19 -13.16
CA GLU A 65 -15.14 14.85 -12.51
C GLU A 65 -16.52 14.50 -11.91
N ILE A 66 -17.36 15.50 -11.57
CA ILE A 66 -18.71 15.28 -11.06
C ILE A 66 -19.64 14.67 -12.15
N LEU A 67 -19.35 14.90 -13.43
CA LEU A 67 -20.10 14.28 -14.54
C LEU A 67 -20.02 12.75 -14.55
N ALA A 68 -19.04 12.15 -13.86
CA ALA A 68 -18.94 10.69 -13.71
C ALA A 68 -19.72 10.13 -12.50
N ARG A 69 -20.23 10.99 -11.61
CA ARG A 69 -20.97 10.60 -10.37
C ARG A 69 -22.39 11.15 -10.25
N ALA A 70 -22.79 12.10 -11.10
CA ALA A 70 -24.11 12.71 -11.03
C ALA A 70 -25.20 11.84 -11.67
N GLU A 71 -25.72 10.86 -10.93
CA GLU A 71 -27.05 10.29 -11.22
C GLU A 71 -28.19 11.27 -10.87
N ASP A 72 -27.90 12.32 -10.08
CA ASP A 72 -28.89 13.29 -9.59
C ASP A 72 -28.53 14.74 -9.99
N THR A 73 -29.25 15.26 -11.00
CA THR A 73 -29.14 16.65 -11.47
C THR A 73 -29.76 17.67 -10.48
N SER A 74 -30.40 17.21 -9.40
CA SER A 74 -31.09 18.07 -8.44
C SER A 74 -30.17 18.93 -7.56
N LEU A 75 -28.89 18.56 -7.44
CA LEU A 75 -27.88 19.22 -6.61
C LEU A 75 -27.07 20.30 -7.34
N LEU A 76 -27.31 20.55 -8.63
CA LEU A 76 -26.63 21.62 -9.37
C LEU A 76 -27.00 23.01 -8.82
N HIS A 77 -26.01 23.92 -8.82
CA HIS A 77 -26.10 25.29 -8.29
C HIS A 77 -26.43 25.34 -6.80
N THR A 78 -25.88 24.40 -6.01
CA THR A 78 -26.03 24.36 -4.56
C THR A 78 -24.72 24.69 -3.86
N ILE A 79 -24.83 25.33 -2.70
CA ILE A 79 -23.74 25.41 -1.73
C ILE A 79 -23.94 24.27 -0.74
N GLU A 80 -23.02 23.31 -0.76
CA GLU A 80 -22.92 22.25 0.23
C GLU A 80 -22.03 22.72 1.38
N ILE A 81 -22.51 22.59 2.62
CA ILE A 81 -21.71 22.82 3.83
C ILE A 81 -21.69 21.53 4.66
N THR A 82 -20.50 21.03 4.99
CA THR A 82 -20.37 19.87 5.87
C THR A 82 -20.74 20.24 7.30
N GLN A 83 -21.27 19.28 8.06
CA GLN A 83 -21.45 19.43 9.49
C GLN A 83 -20.09 19.73 10.17
N GLY A 84 -20.15 20.44 11.29
CA GLY A 84 -19.01 20.89 12.04
C GLY A 84 -19.40 21.41 13.41
N SER A 85 -18.40 21.89 14.13
CA SER A 85 -18.55 22.48 15.44
C SER A 85 -17.70 23.74 15.54
N GLY A 86 -18.27 24.78 16.11
CA GLY A 86 -17.58 26.04 16.38
C GLY A 86 -18.08 26.68 17.66
N VAL A 87 -17.28 27.56 18.24
CA VAL A 87 -17.60 28.22 19.51
C VAL A 87 -17.46 29.72 19.32
N THR A 88 -18.49 30.51 19.60
CA THR A 88 -18.41 31.97 19.51
C THR A 88 -17.66 32.58 20.70
N THR A 89 -17.26 33.85 20.62
CA THR A 89 -16.59 34.53 21.75
C THR A 89 -17.50 34.78 22.96
N ASP A 90 -18.82 34.67 22.81
CA ASP A 90 -19.79 34.67 23.93
C ASP A 90 -20.03 33.26 24.52
N GLY A 91 -19.41 32.23 23.94
CA GLY A 91 -19.45 30.84 24.43
C GLY A 91 -20.62 30.00 23.90
N ASP A 92 -21.22 30.38 22.77
CA ASP A 92 -22.27 29.57 22.15
C ASP A 92 -21.66 28.50 21.25
N LEU A 93 -22.20 27.29 21.33
CA LEU A 93 -21.87 26.20 20.42
C LEU A 93 -22.65 26.37 19.11
N VAL A 94 -21.93 26.34 17.99
CA VAL A 94 -22.48 26.46 16.64
C VAL A 94 -22.33 25.12 15.94
N THR A 95 -23.45 24.54 15.52
CA THR A 95 -23.58 23.34 14.69
C THR A 95 -24.69 23.57 13.66
N LEU A 96 -24.62 22.97 12.47
CA LEU A 96 -25.73 23.09 11.52
C LEU A 96 -26.95 22.35 12.05
N ARG A 97 -28.15 22.95 11.94
CA ARG A 97 -29.40 22.47 12.57
C ARG A 97 -30.51 22.19 11.56
N LYS A 98 -31.02 20.96 11.44
CA LYS A 98 -32.21 20.63 10.64
C LYS A 98 -33.46 20.62 11.53
N LYS A 99 -34.59 21.17 11.08
CA LYS A 99 -35.83 21.18 11.88
C LYS A 99 -36.29 19.75 12.25
N GLY A 100 -36.57 19.52 13.53
CA GLY A 100 -36.97 18.24 14.11
C GLY A 100 -38.48 17.98 14.03
N SER A 101 -38.99 17.14 14.95
CA SER A 101 -40.39 16.72 14.94
C SER A 101 -41.34 17.79 15.50
N THR A 102 -40.81 18.68 16.35
CA THR A 102 -41.52 19.84 16.92
C THR A 102 -40.89 21.15 16.45
N SER A 103 -41.52 22.29 16.74
CA SER A 103 -40.98 23.61 16.39
C SER A 103 -39.71 24.00 17.17
N SER A 104 -39.51 23.40 18.34
CA SER A 104 -38.42 23.68 19.28
C SER A 104 -37.25 22.70 19.19
N GLU A 105 -37.39 21.60 18.45
CA GLU A 105 -36.36 20.58 18.24
C GLU A 105 -35.54 20.83 16.96
N ALA A 106 -34.22 20.67 17.05
CA ALA A 106 -33.33 20.59 15.90
C ALA A 106 -32.49 19.30 15.91
N ILE A 107 -32.35 18.68 14.74
CA ILE A 107 -31.50 17.51 14.46
C ILE A 107 -30.11 18.01 14.02
N ILE A 108 -29.05 17.42 14.57
CA ILE A 108 -27.64 17.76 14.24
C ILE A 108 -26.86 16.59 13.62
N ASP A 109 -27.37 15.37 13.71
CA ASP A 109 -26.73 14.17 13.16
C ASP A 109 -26.96 14.04 11.65
N PHE A 110 -26.13 14.72 10.87
CA PHE A 110 -26.06 14.60 9.40
C PHE A 110 -24.67 15.01 8.88
N ALA A 111 -24.30 14.53 7.70
CA ALA A 111 -22.97 14.78 7.12
C ALA A 111 -22.85 16.17 6.46
N THR A 112 -23.83 16.54 5.63
CA THR A 112 -23.81 17.80 4.86
C THR A 112 -25.20 18.41 4.77
N ARG A 113 -25.25 19.71 4.46
CA ARG A 113 -26.49 20.45 4.22
C ARG A 113 -26.37 21.29 2.95
N ASN A 114 -27.39 21.20 2.10
CA ASN A 114 -27.41 21.78 0.76
C ASN A 114 -28.35 22.97 0.67
N TYR A 115 -27.78 24.13 0.36
CA TYR A 115 -28.49 25.39 0.21
C TYR A 115 -28.67 25.70 -1.28
N LYS A 116 -29.88 26.09 -1.68
CA LYS A 116 -30.26 26.22 -3.10
C LYS A 116 -30.90 27.57 -3.44
N TYR A 117 -31.50 28.22 -2.46
CA TYR A 117 -32.15 29.51 -2.61
C TYR A 117 -31.55 30.52 -1.65
N TYR A 118 -31.70 31.79 -1.98
CA TYR A 118 -31.29 32.90 -1.12
C TYR A 118 -32.33 34.03 -1.15
N ARG A 119 -32.27 34.92 -0.16
CA ARG A 119 -33.00 36.20 -0.14
C ARG A 119 -32.18 37.27 0.56
N ASP A 120 -32.57 38.54 0.43
CA ASP A 120 -31.97 39.62 1.22
C ASP A 120 -32.27 39.39 2.71
N TYR A 121 -31.21 39.39 3.53
CA TYR A 121 -31.33 39.22 4.98
C TYR A 121 -31.76 40.53 5.64
N LYS A 122 -32.90 40.47 6.35
CA LYS A 122 -33.41 41.56 7.17
C LYS A 122 -33.03 41.29 8.63
N ASP A 123 -32.18 42.14 9.18
CA ASP A 123 -31.79 42.02 10.58
C ASP A 123 -32.81 42.71 11.50
N GLU A 124 -33.71 41.91 12.05
CA GLU A 124 -34.73 42.37 13.00
C GLU A 124 -34.15 42.63 14.39
N THR A 125 -32.99 42.04 14.70
CA THR A 125 -32.35 42.08 16.03
C THR A 125 -31.40 43.27 16.23
N GLY A 126 -30.94 43.90 15.14
CA GLY A 126 -30.01 45.02 15.24
C GLY A 126 -28.57 44.61 15.56
N TYR A 127 -28.09 43.48 15.03
CA TYR A 127 -26.78 42.94 15.37
C TYR A 127 -25.62 43.87 14.94
N GLU A 128 -25.02 44.51 15.94
CA GLU A 128 -24.03 45.57 15.79
C GLU A 128 -22.72 45.18 15.09
N HIS A 129 -22.46 43.88 14.86
CA HIS A 129 -21.20 43.41 14.23
C HIS A 129 -21.35 43.16 12.73
N PHE A 130 -22.54 43.41 12.16
CA PHE A 130 -22.77 43.46 10.72
C PHE A 130 -23.01 44.88 10.22
N ARG A 131 -22.59 45.89 10.99
CA ARG A 131 -22.82 47.30 10.70
C ARG A 131 -21.53 48.06 10.56
N ILE A 132 -21.55 49.00 9.62
CA ILE A 132 -20.49 49.98 9.40
C ILE A 132 -21.14 51.34 9.46
N ASP A 133 -20.64 52.23 10.32
CA ASP A 133 -21.20 53.57 10.52
C ASP A 133 -22.72 53.52 10.84
N GLY A 134 -23.15 52.48 11.56
CA GLY A 134 -24.55 52.22 11.93
C GLY A 134 -25.44 51.61 10.82
N LYS A 135 -24.92 51.33 9.62
CA LYS A 135 -25.66 50.72 8.50
C LYS A 135 -25.29 49.26 8.31
N GLN A 136 -26.30 48.39 8.17
CA GLN A 136 -26.09 46.96 7.91
C GLN A 136 -25.40 46.77 6.55
N VAL A 137 -24.37 45.93 6.49
CA VAL A 137 -23.78 45.51 5.22
C VAL A 137 -24.75 44.63 4.43
N PRO A 138 -24.65 44.56 3.10
CA PRO A 138 -25.46 43.64 2.30
C PRO A 138 -25.21 42.18 2.73
N LEU A 139 -26.27 41.50 3.14
CA LEU A 139 -26.25 40.10 3.57
C LEU A 139 -27.36 39.33 2.86
N LEU A 140 -27.05 38.12 2.41
CA LEU A 140 -28.02 37.22 1.80
C LEU A 140 -28.23 36.01 2.72
N GLU A 141 -29.47 35.69 3.06
CA GLU A 141 -29.82 34.49 3.83
C GLU A 141 -29.97 33.30 2.89
N LEU A 142 -29.25 32.21 3.17
CA LEU A 142 -29.34 30.95 2.45
C LEU A 142 -30.41 30.05 3.06
N VAL A 143 -31.21 29.42 2.20
CA VAL A 143 -32.19 28.40 2.60
C VAL A 143 -32.08 27.14 1.76
N THR A 144 -32.36 26.01 2.40
CA THR A 144 -32.44 24.71 1.76
C THR A 144 -33.72 24.57 0.93
N GLU A 145 -33.75 23.59 0.03
CA GLU A 145 -34.94 23.33 -0.79
C GLU A 145 -36.16 22.92 0.07
N ASP A 146 -35.94 22.17 1.14
CA ASP A 146 -36.99 21.74 2.07
C ASP A 146 -37.59 22.95 2.83
N GLU A 147 -36.74 23.86 3.31
CA GLU A 147 -37.17 25.09 3.98
C GLU A 147 -37.95 26.00 3.02
N TYR A 148 -37.47 26.12 1.77
CA TYR A 148 -38.17 26.89 0.74
C TYR A 148 -39.57 26.33 0.45
N LYS A 149 -39.71 24.99 0.32
CA LYS A 149 -41.01 24.33 0.12
C LYS A 149 -41.95 24.51 1.32
N ALA A 150 -41.41 24.55 2.54
CA ALA A 150 -42.18 24.73 3.76
C ALA A 150 -42.80 26.14 3.90
N LEU A 151 -42.36 27.13 3.14
CA LEU A 151 -42.90 28.50 3.18
C LEU A 151 -44.28 28.65 2.51
N GLY A 152 -44.73 27.65 1.74
CA GLY A 152 -46.04 27.67 1.10
C GLY A 152 -46.23 28.86 0.16
N THR A 153 -47.15 29.78 0.50
CA THR A 153 -47.41 31.01 -0.29
C THR A 153 -46.48 32.18 0.03
N ASN A 154 -45.66 32.09 1.08
CA ASN A 154 -44.80 33.18 1.55
C ASN A 154 -43.40 33.14 0.91
N ILE A 155 -43.34 33.04 -0.42
CA ILE A 155 -42.09 32.89 -1.20
C ILE A 155 -41.53 34.22 -1.74
N GLU A 156 -42.13 35.35 -1.37
CA GLU A 156 -41.71 36.67 -1.87
C GLU A 156 -40.26 37.00 -1.46
N GLY A 157 -39.43 37.40 -2.43
CA GLY A 157 -38.03 37.81 -2.21
C GLY A 157 -36.98 36.70 -2.30
N PHE A 158 -37.37 35.43 -2.44
CA PHE A 158 -36.43 34.32 -2.64
C PHE A 158 -36.03 34.15 -4.11
N LYS A 159 -34.75 33.90 -4.36
CA LYS A 159 -34.14 33.69 -5.67
C LYS A 159 -33.27 32.42 -5.67
N PRO A 160 -33.16 31.70 -6.80
CA PRO A 160 -32.26 30.55 -6.89
C PRO A 160 -30.79 31.01 -6.90
N LEU A 161 -29.90 30.23 -6.28
CA LEU A 161 -28.46 30.55 -6.22
C LEU A 161 -27.80 30.68 -7.60
N SER A 162 -28.38 30.04 -8.62
CA SER A 162 -27.96 30.19 -10.02
C SER A 162 -27.92 31.66 -10.49
N ASP A 163 -28.75 32.53 -9.92
CA ASP A 163 -28.85 33.94 -10.31
C ASP A 163 -27.61 34.77 -9.88
N ILE A 164 -26.86 34.31 -8.88
CA ILE A 164 -25.61 34.96 -8.44
C ILE A 164 -24.50 34.71 -9.47
N GLY A 165 -24.50 33.52 -10.07
CA GLY A 165 -23.48 33.07 -11.03
C GLY A 165 -22.20 32.57 -10.36
N SER A 166 -21.59 31.54 -10.95
CA SER A 166 -20.48 30.76 -10.36
C SER A 166 -19.19 31.55 -10.12
N LYS A 167 -18.97 32.66 -10.82
CA LYS A 167 -17.82 33.56 -10.57
C LYS A 167 -18.04 34.51 -9.40
N ASN A 168 -19.28 34.92 -9.17
CA ASN A 168 -19.60 35.83 -8.08
C ASN A 168 -19.78 35.06 -6.77
N ILE A 169 -20.22 33.80 -6.84
CA ILE A 169 -20.41 32.96 -5.64
C ILE A 169 -19.08 32.68 -4.93
N SER A 170 -17.98 32.47 -5.68
CA SER A 170 -16.64 32.28 -5.10
C SER A 170 -16.10 33.53 -4.40
N ASN A 171 -16.65 34.73 -4.70
CA ASN A 171 -16.33 35.97 -4.00
C ASN A 171 -17.17 36.17 -2.72
N LYS A 172 -18.13 35.28 -2.43
CA LYS A 172 -18.93 35.36 -1.22
C LYS A 172 -18.23 34.63 -0.07
N VAL A 173 -18.36 35.19 1.13
CA VAL A 173 -17.94 34.58 2.40
C VAL A 173 -19.16 34.04 3.11
N ILE A 174 -19.06 32.83 3.67
CA ILE A 174 -20.14 32.22 4.44
C ILE A 174 -20.01 32.62 5.90
N ILE A 175 -21.11 33.13 6.47
CA ILE A 175 -21.21 33.51 7.87
C ILE A 175 -22.32 32.67 8.51
N LEU A 176 -21.95 31.88 9.52
CA LEU A 176 -22.92 31.25 10.42
C LEU A 176 -23.28 32.27 11.49
N TYR A 177 -24.54 32.66 11.61
CA TYR A 177 -25.02 33.65 12.57
C TYR A 177 -26.09 33.04 13.47
N LEU A 178 -25.83 33.03 14.78
CA LEU A 178 -26.79 32.60 15.79
C LEU A 178 -27.67 33.78 16.19
N GLU A 179 -28.76 33.97 15.45
CA GLU A 179 -29.74 35.01 15.71
C GLU A 179 -30.53 34.67 16.97
N SER A 180 -30.50 35.56 17.97
CA SER A 180 -31.23 35.38 19.22
C SER A 180 -32.12 36.58 19.51
N TYR A 181 -33.41 36.35 19.76
CA TYR A 181 -34.38 37.40 20.08
C TYR A 181 -35.46 36.91 21.04
N SER A 182 -36.08 37.88 21.72
CA SER A 182 -37.23 37.65 22.58
C SER A 182 -38.51 37.80 21.75
N ASN A 183 -39.23 36.71 21.56
CA ASN A 183 -40.57 36.70 20.99
C ASN A 183 -41.56 37.10 22.09
N GLU A 184 -41.80 38.41 22.21
CA GLU A 184 -42.87 38.92 23.06
C GLU A 184 -44.21 38.68 22.34
N GLU A 185 -45.03 37.77 22.86
CA GLU A 185 -46.41 37.66 22.40
C GLU A 185 -47.10 39.03 22.55
N SER A 186 -47.93 39.37 21.55
CA SER A 186 -48.70 40.61 21.43
C SER A 186 -49.27 41.10 22.77
N PRO A 187 -49.33 42.43 23.03
CA PRO A 187 -49.85 42.98 24.28
C PRO A 187 -51.29 42.50 24.52
N CYS A 188 -51.44 41.51 25.40
CA CYS A 188 -52.72 40.92 25.72
C CYS A 188 -53.53 41.82 26.66
N GLN A 189 -54.83 41.94 26.42
CA GLN A 189 -55.75 42.78 27.19
C GLN A 189 -56.41 42.07 28.39
N ASP A 190 -56.04 40.82 28.70
CA ASP A 190 -56.71 40.01 29.73
C ASP A 190 -55.77 39.46 30.84
N ALA A 191 -56.35 39.29 32.03
CA ALA A 191 -55.71 39.07 33.33
C ALA A 191 -55.02 37.70 33.55
N ASP A 192 -54.91 36.84 32.54
CA ASP A 192 -54.29 35.50 32.63
C ASP A 192 -52.86 35.42 32.05
N CYS A 193 -52.28 36.56 31.64
CA CYS A 193 -51.02 36.59 30.89
C CYS A 193 -49.74 36.60 31.74
N ASP A 194 -49.86 36.66 33.07
CA ASP A 194 -48.70 36.66 33.98
C ASP A 194 -47.97 35.32 34.05
N ASN A 195 -48.49 34.27 33.38
CA ASN A 195 -48.00 32.91 33.54
C ASN A 195 -47.19 32.37 32.36
N ALA A 196 -47.12 33.05 31.20
CA ALA A 196 -46.48 32.46 30.01
C ALA A 196 -44.97 32.70 29.91
N GLY A 197 -44.44 33.86 30.35
CA GLY A 197 -43.04 34.24 30.10
C GLY A 197 -42.77 34.53 28.62
N ALA A 198 -41.71 35.30 28.33
CA ALA A 198 -41.32 35.66 26.96
C ALA A 198 -40.44 34.57 26.34
N GLU A 199 -40.85 34.01 25.20
CA GLU A 199 -40.09 32.99 24.50
C GLU A 199 -38.78 33.59 23.96
N GLN A 200 -37.65 33.00 24.32
CA GLN A 200 -36.34 33.31 23.78
C GLN A 200 -36.05 32.32 22.66
N VAL A 201 -35.89 32.84 21.45
CA VAL A 201 -35.67 32.03 20.25
C VAL A 201 -34.22 32.16 19.83
N SER A 202 -33.57 31.03 19.53
CA SER A 202 -32.21 30.98 18.97
C SER A 202 -32.22 30.25 17.62
N ASN A 203 -32.04 31.01 16.54
CA ASN A 203 -32.08 30.52 15.17
C ASN A 203 -30.71 30.66 14.51
N LEU A 204 -30.16 29.54 14.04
CA LEU A 204 -28.94 29.57 13.23
C LEU A 204 -29.29 29.96 11.78
N LYS A 205 -28.76 31.11 11.35
CA LYS A 205 -28.81 31.61 9.98
C LYS A 205 -27.51 31.28 9.26
N VAL A 206 -27.61 30.91 7.99
CA VAL A 206 -26.45 30.80 7.09
C VAL A 206 -26.53 31.97 6.12
N LEU A 207 -25.56 32.88 6.23
CA LEU A 207 -25.53 34.13 5.49
C LEU A 207 -24.38 34.14 4.49
N LEU A 208 -24.55 34.87 3.38
CA LEU A 208 -23.50 35.23 2.45
C LEU A 208 -23.25 36.73 2.47
N ALA A 209 -21.99 37.11 2.51
CA ALA A 209 -21.53 38.49 2.37
C ALA A 209 -20.50 38.58 1.25
N ASP A 210 -20.41 39.72 0.55
CA ASP A 210 -19.29 39.97 -0.35
C ASP A 210 -17.97 40.07 0.43
N SER A 211 -16.89 39.50 -0.10
CA SER A 211 -15.57 39.53 0.54
C SER A 211 -15.13 40.97 0.88
N GLU A 212 -15.45 41.96 0.02
CA GLU A 212 -15.18 43.38 0.31
C GLU A 212 -16.00 43.91 1.49
N SER A 213 -17.25 43.47 1.65
CA SER A 213 -18.06 43.86 2.81
C SER A 213 -17.51 43.26 4.11
N VAL A 214 -17.07 41.99 4.07
CA VAL A 214 -16.41 41.33 5.21
C VAL A 214 -15.08 42.00 5.53
N LEU A 215 -14.27 42.31 4.52
CA LEU A 215 -13.02 43.04 4.71
C LEU A 215 -13.28 44.39 5.37
N ASN A 216 -14.30 45.12 4.94
CA ASN A 216 -14.66 46.40 5.57
C ASN A 216 -15.18 46.24 7.02
N LEU A 217 -15.86 45.13 7.35
CA LEU A 217 -16.24 44.82 8.75
C LEU A 217 -15.02 44.54 9.63
N ILE A 218 -13.95 44.01 9.04
CA ILE A 218 -12.71 43.65 9.74
C ILE A 218 -11.72 44.83 9.78
N ASP A 219 -11.60 45.66 8.74
CA ASP A 219 -10.50 46.63 8.62
C ASP A 219 -10.83 48.04 9.14
N LYS A 220 -12.11 48.40 9.30
CA LYS A 220 -12.49 49.75 9.76
C LYS A 220 -12.18 49.97 11.24
N SER A 221 -12.11 51.24 11.67
CA SER A 221 -11.73 51.62 13.05
C SER A 221 -12.71 51.16 14.13
N ASP A 222 -13.94 50.80 13.75
CA ASP A 222 -14.97 50.18 14.60
C ASP A 222 -14.90 48.64 14.60
N ALA A 223 -13.89 48.06 13.95
CA ALA A 223 -13.68 46.61 13.88
C ALA A 223 -13.70 46.00 15.28
N LYS A 224 -14.63 45.06 15.46
CA LYS A 224 -14.87 44.41 16.75
C LYS A 224 -14.07 43.10 16.86
N ASP A 225 -13.71 42.51 15.71
CA ASP A 225 -12.99 41.23 15.58
C ASP A 225 -11.46 41.35 15.73
N THR A 226 -11.04 41.74 16.93
CA THR A 226 -9.62 41.88 17.29
C THR A 226 -8.83 40.58 17.18
N ILE A 227 -9.48 39.43 17.38
CA ILE A 227 -8.84 38.11 17.34
C ILE A 227 -8.46 37.78 15.89
N TYR A 228 -9.43 37.84 14.96
CA TYR A 228 -9.15 37.59 13.55
C TYR A 228 -8.05 38.52 13.03
N GLN A 229 -8.12 39.82 13.33
CA GLN A 229 -7.10 40.78 12.89
C GLN A 229 -5.68 40.42 13.34
N ALA A 230 -5.52 40.04 14.61
CA ALA A 230 -4.21 39.71 15.16
C ALA A 230 -3.59 38.48 14.50
N HIS A 231 -4.36 37.39 14.38
CA HIS A 231 -3.87 36.15 13.79
C HIS A 231 -3.73 36.25 12.26
N ASP A 232 -4.62 36.97 11.59
CA ASP A 232 -4.49 37.27 10.15
C ASP A 232 -3.21 38.05 9.85
N ALA A 233 -2.78 38.96 10.75
CA ALA A 233 -1.50 39.64 10.62
C ALA A 233 -0.30 38.69 10.75
N TYR A 234 -0.37 37.69 11.63
CA TYR A 234 0.69 36.67 11.77
C TYR A 234 0.78 35.76 10.54
N GLU A 235 -0.35 35.31 10.01
CA GLU A 235 -0.38 34.49 8.79
C GLU A 235 0.09 35.28 7.57
N LYS A 236 -0.39 36.53 7.39
CA LYS A 236 0.11 37.46 6.35
C LYS A 236 1.62 37.65 6.46
N LEU A 237 2.14 37.84 7.68
CA LEU A 237 3.57 37.95 7.92
C LEU A 237 4.28 36.69 7.41
N TYR A 238 3.84 35.50 7.82
CA TYR A 238 4.45 34.24 7.38
C TYR A 238 4.50 34.11 5.84
N GLU A 239 3.42 34.47 5.15
CA GLU A 239 3.34 34.42 3.68
C GLU A 239 4.33 35.36 2.98
N VAL A 240 4.54 36.57 3.51
CA VAL A 240 5.46 37.55 2.90
C VAL A 240 6.91 37.36 3.32
N LEU A 241 7.18 36.56 4.36
CA LEU A 241 8.52 36.31 4.84
C LEU A 241 9.32 35.49 3.80
N PRO A 242 10.48 35.99 3.31
CA PRO A 242 11.31 35.25 2.38
C PRO A 242 11.79 33.91 2.96
N LYS A 243 12.06 32.93 2.09
CA LYS A 243 12.76 31.70 2.47
C LYS A 243 14.25 31.99 2.32
N ILE A 244 14.98 32.02 3.44
CA ILE A 244 16.39 32.42 3.45
C ILE A 244 17.22 31.27 3.98
N GLU A 245 18.25 30.91 3.23
CA GLU A 245 19.28 29.97 3.66
C GLU A 245 20.67 30.54 3.34
N ALA A 246 21.65 30.23 4.17
CA ALA A 246 23.02 30.62 3.94
C ALA A 246 23.66 29.70 2.88
N PRO A 247 24.15 30.22 1.75
CA PRO A 247 24.92 29.41 0.81
C PRO A 247 26.11 28.75 1.50
N ARG A 248 26.38 27.48 1.16
CA ARG A 248 27.58 26.79 1.63
C ARG A 248 28.84 27.41 1.01
N VAL A 249 29.89 27.56 1.81
CA VAL A 249 31.22 27.93 1.29
C VAL A 249 31.84 26.71 0.65
N ILE A 250 31.78 26.65 -0.67
CA ILE A 250 32.38 25.56 -1.46
C ILE A 250 33.80 25.96 -1.85
N LEU A 251 34.75 25.10 -1.49
CA LEU A 251 36.15 25.20 -1.93
C LEU A 251 36.37 24.28 -3.12
N ASP A 252 37.21 24.75 -4.04
CA ASP A 252 37.62 24.03 -5.23
C ASP A 252 39.12 24.28 -5.48
N PRO A 253 39.81 23.47 -6.30
CA PRO A 253 41.24 23.58 -6.50
C PRO A 253 41.73 24.93 -7.03
N THR A 254 40.85 25.81 -7.52
CA THR A 254 41.24 27.18 -7.93
C THR A 254 41.51 28.12 -6.77
N VAL A 255 41.12 27.77 -5.54
CA VAL A 255 41.38 28.58 -4.34
C VAL A 255 42.83 28.42 -3.92
N THR A 256 43.68 29.31 -4.41
CA THR A 256 45.14 29.28 -4.19
C THR A 256 45.65 30.51 -3.45
N THR A 257 44.81 31.52 -3.22
CA THR A 257 45.18 32.76 -2.53
C THR A 257 44.23 33.06 -1.38
N ALA A 258 44.73 33.80 -0.37
CA ALA A 258 43.90 34.27 0.74
C ALA A 258 42.72 35.15 0.25
N PHE A 259 42.92 35.88 -0.84
CA PHE A 259 41.89 36.72 -1.45
C PHE A 259 40.77 35.88 -2.08
N GLU A 260 41.10 34.80 -2.79
CA GLU A 260 40.10 33.88 -3.36
C GLU A 260 39.30 33.18 -2.27
N LEU A 261 39.98 32.71 -1.22
CA LEU A 261 39.34 32.09 -0.06
C LEU A 261 38.34 33.06 0.59
N LYS A 262 38.78 34.28 0.89
CA LYS A 262 37.90 35.34 1.38
C LYS A 262 36.72 35.62 0.44
N THR A 263 36.95 35.64 -0.87
CA THR A 263 35.90 35.87 -1.87
C THR A 263 34.84 34.76 -1.82
N ARG A 264 35.21 33.50 -1.55
CA ARG A 264 34.25 32.39 -1.38
C ARG A 264 33.33 32.63 -0.19
N PHE A 265 33.86 33.05 0.96
CA PHE A 265 33.05 33.43 2.12
C PHE A 265 32.16 34.66 1.85
N GLN A 266 32.69 35.71 1.23
CA GLN A 266 31.92 36.93 0.93
C GLN A 266 30.78 36.70 -0.07
N LYS A 267 30.96 35.81 -1.07
CA LYS A 267 29.87 35.43 -1.96
C LYS A 267 28.75 34.70 -1.22
N ALA A 268 29.11 33.91 -0.21
CA ALA A 268 28.17 33.19 0.62
C ALA A 268 27.39 34.08 1.60
N THR A 269 27.64 35.40 1.64
CA THR A 269 26.91 36.33 2.52
C THR A 269 25.84 37.18 1.81
N ASN A 270 25.56 36.94 0.51
CA ASN A 270 24.73 37.81 -0.34
C ASN A 270 23.21 37.75 -0.08
N VAL A 271 22.78 37.36 1.12
CA VAL A 271 21.35 37.26 1.52
C VAL A 271 20.95 38.33 2.56
N ALA A 272 21.84 39.26 2.88
CA ALA A 272 21.63 40.29 3.90
C ALA A 272 20.43 41.21 3.64
N ALA A 273 20.14 41.52 2.36
CA ALA A 273 19.01 42.36 1.98
C ALA A 273 17.66 41.68 2.26
N GLU A 274 17.53 40.41 1.89
CA GLU A 274 16.32 39.62 2.15
C GLU A 274 16.14 39.39 3.65
N LEU A 275 17.23 39.11 4.37
CA LEU A 275 17.23 38.94 5.82
C LEU A 275 16.80 40.21 6.55
N SER A 276 17.32 41.39 6.15
CA SER A 276 16.89 42.67 6.71
C SER A 276 15.40 42.87 6.48
N LYS A 277 14.93 42.75 5.23
CA LYS A 277 13.52 42.94 4.87
C LYS A 277 12.60 42.01 5.67
N GLY A 278 12.98 40.73 5.78
CA GLY A 278 12.22 39.75 6.53
C GLY A 278 12.18 40.06 8.02
N PHE A 279 13.32 40.42 8.62
CA PHE A 279 13.38 40.74 10.05
C PHE A 279 12.70 42.06 10.39
N ASP A 280 12.79 43.08 9.54
CA ASP A 280 12.08 44.35 9.72
C ASP A 280 10.56 44.10 9.77
N ALA A 281 10.02 43.24 8.90
CA ALA A 281 8.61 42.84 8.94
C ALA A 281 8.21 42.11 10.24
N ILE A 282 9.09 41.24 10.76
CA ILE A 282 8.91 40.58 12.07
C ILE A 282 8.89 41.64 13.17
N ALA A 283 9.89 42.53 13.21
CA ALA A 283 10.01 43.55 14.24
C ALA A 283 8.80 44.50 14.25
N ASP A 284 8.31 44.90 13.08
CA ASP A 284 7.13 45.76 12.94
C ASP A 284 5.84 45.07 13.41
N THR A 285 5.69 43.77 13.15
CA THR A 285 4.50 42.99 13.55
C THR A 285 4.47 42.76 15.05
N PHE A 286 5.60 42.35 15.63
CA PHE A 286 5.74 42.03 17.05
C PHE A 286 6.14 43.23 17.93
N LYS A 287 6.25 44.43 17.36
CA LYS A 287 6.66 45.67 18.03
C LYS A 287 7.98 45.54 18.79
N VAL A 288 8.93 44.79 18.21
CA VAL A 288 10.25 44.58 18.80
C VAL A 288 11.09 45.84 18.66
N SER A 289 11.72 46.28 19.74
CA SER A 289 12.59 47.47 19.71
C SER A 289 13.93 47.14 19.04
N VAL A 290 14.10 47.57 17.79
CA VAL A 290 15.35 47.40 17.03
C VAL A 290 16.28 48.59 17.31
N ASN A 291 17.02 48.52 18.42
CA ASN A 291 18.04 49.51 18.75
C ASN A 291 19.41 49.08 18.21
N LEU A 292 19.81 49.67 17.07
CA LEU A 292 21.10 49.42 16.41
C LEU A 292 22.03 50.64 16.47
N GLY A 293 21.88 51.48 17.49
CA GLY A 293 22.69 52.71 17.63
C GLY A 293 22.35 53.78 16.58
N GLY A 294 21.08 53.87 16.17
CA GLY A 294 20.59 54.86 15.20
C GLY A 294 20.78 54.49 13.73
N GLN A 295 21.30 53.30 13.42
CA GLN A 295 21.39 52.78 12.05
C GLN A 295 20.17 51.94 11.70
N VAL A 296 19.77 51.95 10.43
CA VAL A 296 18.81 50.96 9.90
C VAL A 296 19.49 49.60 9.77
N LEU A 297 18.69 48.53 9.87
CA LEU A 297 19.19 47.16 9.94
C LEU A 297 20.09 46.78 8.76
N ILE A 298 19.67 47.08 7.54
CA ILE A 298 20.43 46.77 6.32
C ILE A 298 21.81 47.44 6.31
N ASP A 299 21.91 48.69 6.74
CA ASP A 299 23.19 49.42 6.77
C ASP A 299 24.13 48.82 7.81
N LYS A 300 23.58 48.46 8.98
CA LYS A 300 24.33 47.80 10.05
C LYS A 300 24.83 46.43 9.60
N LEU A 301 23.98 45.62 8.98
CA LEU A 301 24.34 44.31 8.43
C LEU A 301 25.41 44.45 7.34
N ASN A 302 25.26 45.40 6.41
CA ASN A 302 26.26 45.63 5.37
C ASN A 302 27.60 46.07 5.96
N ALA A 303 27.61 46.92 6.97
CA ALA A 303 28.84 47.31 7.67
C ALA A 303 29.52 46.11 8.37
N LEU A 304 28.73 45.17 8.90
CA LEU A 304 29.23 43.97 9.56
C LEU A 304 29.65 42.86 8.58
N LEU A 305 28.96 42.67 7.45
CA LEU A 305 29.27 41.57 6.53
C LEU A 305 30.28 42.00 5.45
N TYR A 306 30.29 43.30 5.10
CA TYR A 306 31.12 43.88 4.04
C TYR A 306 31.91 45.11 4.54
N PRO A 307 32.81 44.95 5.53
CA PRO A 307 33.56 46.08 6.06
C PRO A 307 34.51 46.67 5.00
N ARG A 308 34.59 48.01 4.94
CA ARG A 308 35.48 48.75 4.02
C ARG A 308 36.96 48.41 4.23
N VAL A 309 37.36 48.08 5.46
CA VAL A 309 38.69 47.60 5.83
C VAL A 309 38.52 46.24 6.48
N SER A 310 38.58 45.18 5.68
CA SER A 310 38.50 43.82 6.19
C SER A 310 39.85 43.40 6.75
N ARG A 311 39.88 43.00 8.02
CA ARG A 311 40.95 42.13 8.52
C ARG A 311 40.83 40.81 7.77
N LEU A 312 41.94 40.26 7.31
CA LEU A 312 41.95 38.96 6.62
C LEU A 312 41.52 37.81 7.54
N GLU A 313 41.36 38.05 8.83
CA GLU A 313 41.31 37.02 9.87
C GLU A 313 39.87 36.74 10.40
N ASP A 314 38.84 37.50 9.99
CA ASP A 314 37.49 37.40 10.59
C ASP A 314 36.32 37.16 9.62
N TYR A 315 36.58 36.96 8.32
CA TYR A 315 35.50 36.75 7.34
C TYR A 315 34.68 35.48 7.63
N GLN A 316 35.29 34.48 8.25
CA GLN A 316 34.63 33.26 8.66
C GLN A 316 33.61 33.53 9.77
N TYR A 317 34.02 34.25 10.82
CA TYR A 317 33.11 34.64 11.90
C TYR A 317 31.96 35.54 11.42
N ARG A 318 32.19 36.35 10.37
CA ARG A 318 31.12 37.14 9.74
C ARG A 318 30.12 36.26 8.97
N TYR A 319 30.60 35.21 8.31
CA TYR A 319 29.75 34.20 7.71
C TYR A 319 28.97 33.41 8.78
N ASP A 320 29.60 33.06 9.89
CA ASP A 320 28.93 32.40 11.02
C ASP A 320 27.87 33.30 11.66
N LEU A 321 28.16 34.60 11.85
CA LEU A 321 27.16 35.59 12.28
C LEU A 321 25.94 35.56 11.38
N LEU A 322 26.13 35.56 10.06
CA LEU A 322 25.02 35.52 9.11
C LEU A 322 24.22 34.22 9.26
N LYS A 323 24.88 33.06 9.35
CA LYS A 323 24.23 31.77 9.60
C LYS A 323 23.40 31.81 10.88
N ASP A 324 23.98 32.28 11.98
CA ASP A 324 23.30 32.39 13.26
C ASP A 324 22.06 33.31 13.16
N LEU A 325 22.16 34.43 12.45
CA LEU A 325 21.04 35.35 12.22
C LEU A 325 19.93 34.71 11.38
N ILE A 326 20.29 33.98 10.31
CA ILE A 326 19.34 33.22 9.48
C ILE A 326 18.67 32.12 10.29
N ASP A 327 19.42 31.36 11.09
CA ASP A 327 18.87 30.31 11.96
C ASP A 327 17.83 30.89 12.93
N THR A 328 18.12 32.07 13.52
CA THR A 328 17.16 32.76 14.40
C THR A 328 15.95 33.28 13.66
N TYR A 329 16.13 33.82 12.47
CA TYR A 329 15.04 34.27 11.61
C TYR A 329 14.12 33.11 11.22
N ASN A 330 14.69 31.97 10.80
CA ASN A 330 13.93 30.78 10.42
C ASN A 330 13.25 30.12 11.62
N GLU A 331 13.87 30.17 12.81
CA GLU A 331 13.24 29.74 14.07
C GLU A 331 12.00 30.58 14.37
N ILE A 332 12.10 31.93 14.28
CA ILE A 332 10.94 32.82 14.43
C ILE A 332 9.86 32.49 13.38
N LYS A 333 10.25 32.37 12.12
CA LYS A 333 9.33 32.08 11.01
C LYS A 333 8.56 30.77 11.25
N GLY A 334 9.22 29.72 11.73
CA GLY A 334 8.58 28.45 12.06
C GLY A 334 7.58 28.56 13.22
N LEU A 335 7.84 29.43 14.19
CA LEU A 335 6.94 29.64 15.36
C LEU A 335 5.70 30.47 15.03
N ILE A 336 5.75 31.36 14.03
CA ILE A 336 4.62 32.24 13.65
C ILE A 336 3.36 31.42 13.28
N LEU A 337 3.53 30.24 12.68
CA LEU A 337 2.42 29.33 12.33
C LEU A 337 1.70 28.73 13.55
N HIS A 338 2.30 28.85 14.74
CA HIS A 338 1.81 28.27 15.99
C HIS A 338 1.39 29.37 16.98
N LEU A 339 0.84 30.47 16.47
CA LEU A 339 0.37 31.61 17.27
C LEU A 339 -1.15 31.73 17.32
N ASN A 340 -1.91 30.64 17.11
CA ASN A 340 -3.39 30.66 17.18
C ASN A 340 -3.89 30.48 18.62
N VAL A 341 -3.50 31.40 19.50
CA VAL A 341 -3.81 31.37 20.93
C VAL A 341 -4.29 32.73 21.41
N ASP A 342 -5.33 32.74 22.25
CA ASP A 342 -5.76 33.93 22.99
C ASP A 342 -6.20 33.52 24.40
N CYS A 343 -5.58 34.12 25.42
CA CYS A 343 -5.91 33.85 26.81
C CYS A 343 -7.31 34.30 27.18
N CYS A 344 -7.71 35.46 26.68
CA CYS A 344 -8.92 36.15 27.07
C CYS A 344 -9.53 36.81 25.83
N PRO A 345 -10.03 36.00 24.88
CA PRO A 345 -10.61 36.51 23.65
C PRO A 345 -11.71 37.52 23.96
N SER A 346 -11.68 38.66 23.27
CA SER A 346 -12.69 39.71 23.44
C SER A 346 -14.06 39.14 23.08
N VAL A 347 -15.04 39.31 23.98
CA VAL A 347 -16.43 38.89 23.71
C VAL A 347 -16.97 39.56 22.46
N ASN A 348 -16.52 40.79 22.20
CA ASN A 348 -16.97 41.58 21.06
C ASN A 348 -16.35 41.15 19.73
N SER A 349 -15.47 40.14 19.68
CA SER A 349 -14.88 39.75 18.40
C SER A 349 -15.88 39.12 17.45
N PHE A 350 -16.46 38.00 17.85
CA PHE A 350 -17.51 37.35 17.08
C PHE A 350 -18.54 36.70 18.02
N PRO A 351 -19.29 37.50 18.80
CA PRO A 351 -20.09 36.98 19.92
C PRO A 351 -21.18 36.00 19.50
N LYS A 352 -21.74 36.15 18.30
CA LYS A 352 -22.83 35.32 17.79
C LYS A 352 -22.61 34.80 16.37
N HIS A 353 -21.39 34.92 15.82
CA HIS A 353 -21.16 34.49 14.43
C HIS A 353 -19.82 33.78 14.23
N LEU A 354 -19.72 33.00 13.16
CA LEU A 354 -18.48 32.38 12.68
C LEU A 354 -18.38 32.56 11.17
N MET A 355 -17.21 32.97 10.70
CA MET A 355 -16.90 33.03 9.28
C MET A 355 -16.20 31.74 8.84
N LEU A 356 -16.65 31.15 7.73
CA LEU A 356 -16.15 29.86 7.24
C LEU A 356 -15.16 30.00 6.08
N GLY A 357 -14.84 31.22 5.68
CA GLY A 357 -14.06 31.53 4.48
C GLY A 357 -14.93 31.72 3.24
N SER A 358 -14.25 32.03 2.13
CA SER A 358 -14.89 32.13 0.81
C SER A 358 -15.51 30.79 0.40
N VAL A 359 -16.61 30.84 -0.35
CA VAL A 359 -17.29 29.63 -0.85
C VAL A 359 -16.31 28.80 -1.69
N GLY A 360 -16.09 27.53 -1.29
CA GLY A 360 -15.19 26.61 -2.00
C GLY A 360 -13.70 26.81 -1.69
N ALA A 361 -13.33 27.58 -0.66
CA ALA A 361 -11.95 27.74 -0.25
C ALA A 361 -11.31 26.39 0.17
N LYS A 362 -10.02 26.23 -0.15
CA LYS A 362 -9.24 25.03 0.17
C LYS A 362 -8.88 25.03 1.66
N LEU A 363 -9.25 23.95 2.36
CA LEU A 363 -9.10 23.80 3.82
C LEU A 363 -8.04 22.74 4.16
N GLU A 364 -6.92 22.75 3.44
CA GLU A 364 -5.79 21.85 3.74
C GLU A 364 -5.01 22.33 4.98
N LEU A 365 -4.43 21.37 5.69
CA LEU A 365 -3.67 21.65 6.90
C LEU A 365 -2.46 22.54 6.57
N GLY A 366 -2.41 23.73 7.16
CA GLY A 366 -1.33 24.71 6.94
C GLY A 366 -1.58 25.70 5.78
N GLU A 367 -2.73 25.64 5.10
CA GLU A 367 -3.14 26.68 4.15
C GLU A 367 -4.01 27.74 4.83
N ARG A 368 -3.62 29.00 4.71
CA ARG A 368 -4.40 30.15 5.17
C ARG A 368 -5.71 30.24 4.40
N THR A 369 -6.81 30.28 5.13
CA THR A 369 -8.13 30.54 4.54
C THR A 369 -8.61 31.93 4.94
N LEU A 370 -8.57 32.87 4.00
CA LEU A 370 -9.10 34.22 4.20
C LEU A 370 -10.55 34.17 4.66
N TYR A 371 -10.90 35.08 5.57
CA TYR A 371 -12.25 35.25 6.12
C TYR A 371 -12.77 34.01 6.85
N ARG A 372 -11.88 33.20 7.44
CA ARG A 372 -12.26 32.06 8.26
C ARG A 372 -11.78 32.24 9.69
N HIS A 373 -12.69 32.06 10.65
CA HIS A 373 -12.28 31.96 12.05
C HIS A 373 -11.61 30.60 12.29
N HIS A 374 -10.29 30.62 12.47
CA HIS A 374 -9.55 29.45 12.97
C HIS A 374 -10.00 29.10 14.39
N PHE A 375 -9.60 27.92 14.87
CA PHE A 375 -9.72 27.64 16.29
C PHE A 375 -8.57 28.33 17.04
N TYR A 376 -8.92 29.31 17.87
CA TYR A 376 -8.00 30.04 18.73
C TYR A 376 -8.00 29.38 20.11
N ASN A 377 -6.90 28.71 20.43
CA ASN A 377 -6.78 27.92 21.66
C ASN A 377 -6.67 28.79 22.90
N SER A 378 -7.06 28.23 24.04
CA SER A 378 -6.68 28.73 25.34
C SER A 378 -5.21 28.35 25.63
N PRO A 379 -4.39 29.26 26.17
CA PRO A 379 -3.02 28.98 26.61
C PRO A 379 -2.90 27.82 27.61
N VAL A 380 -3.99 27.47 28.31
CA VAL A 380 -3.97 26.33 29.25
C VAL A 380 -3.88 24.99 28.51
N THR A 381 -4.22 24.96 27.22
CA THR A 381 -4.34 23.74 26.42
C THR A 381 -3.20 23.54 25.42
N THR A 382 -2.41 24.58 25.16
CA THR A 382 -1.29 24.55 24.20
C THR A 382 -0.09 25.32 24.75
N ASN A 383 1.07 25.18 24.12
CA ASN A 383 2.28 25.97 24.44
C ASN A 383 2.44 27.16 23.46
N ASP A 384 1.36 27.58 22.83
CA ASP A 384 1.40 28.61 21.78
C ASP A 384 1.68 30.01 22.35
N ASP A 385 1.33 30.24 23.62
CA ASP A 385 1.69 31.45 24.37
C ASP A 385 3.21 31.50 24.62
N GLU A 386 3.82 30.36 24.97
CA GLU A 386 5.27 30.22 25.07
C GLU A 386 5.94 30.48 23.71
N ASN A 387 5.29 30.12 22.59
CA ASN A 387 5.81 30.42 21.25
C ASN A 387 5.85 31.94 21.00
N TYR A 388 4.85 32.71 21.46
CA TYR A 388 4.88 34.17 21.38
C TYR A 388 6.04 34.75 22.19
N GLU A 389 6.18 34.36 23.46
CA GLU A 389 7.30 34.79 24.32
C GLU A 389 8.65 34.44 23.69
N ARG A 390 8.75 33.23 23.12
CA ARG A 390 9.95 32.76 22.44
C ARG A 390 10.26 33.60 21.20
N ILE A 391 9.27 33.96 20.37
CA ILE A 391 9.48 34.85 19.22
C ILE A 391 10.04 36.19 19.66
N ILE A 392 9.49 36.81 20.71
CA ILE A 392 10.00 38.08 21.24
C ILE A 392 11.45 37.91 21.71
N MET A 393 11.76 36.84 22.45
CA MET A 393 13.12 36.56 22.91
C MET A 393 14.09 36.36 21.73
N LEU A 394 13.69 35.59 20.71
CA LEU A 394 14.47 35.33 19.52
C LEU A 394 14.72 36.60 18.70
N ALA A 395 13.72 37.47 18.58
CA ALA A 395 13.88 38.75 17.91
C ALA A 395 14.85 39.67 18.67
N ASN A 396 14.79 39.69 19.99
CA ASN A 396 15.79 40.37 20.80
C ASN A 396 17.18 39.73 20.66
N ARG A 397 17.29 38.38 20.63
CA ARG A 397 18.54 37.64 20.38
C ARG A 397 19.16 38.05 19.05
N PHE A 398 18.35 38.22 18.00
CA PHE A 398 18.81 38.69 16.69
C PHE A 398 19.49 40.05 16.80
N VAL A 399 18.85 41.02 17.48
CA VAL A 399 19.41 42.36 17.72
C VAL A 399 20.68 42.30 18.58
N GLN A 400 20.69 41.51 19.66
CA GLN A 400 21.84 41.38 20.55
C GLN A 400 23.06 40.77 19.84
N LYS A 401 22.87 39.81 18.93
CA LYS A 401 23.98 39.26 18.13
C LYS A 401 24.60 40.30 17.20
N ILE A 402 23.79 41.16 16.59
CA ILE A 402 24.29 42.26 15.74
C ILE A 402 25.10 43.27 16.57
N ASN A 403 24.58 43.65 17.74
CA ASN A 403 25.25 44.63 18.60
C ASN A 403 26.47 44.06 19.32
N GLY A 404 26.43 42.78 19.69
CA GLY A 404 27.48 42.08 20.42
C GLY A 404 28.54 41.44 19.54
N PHE A 405 28.45 41.52 18.21
CA PHE A 405 29.47 40.96 17.32
C PHE A 405 30.80 41.72 17.46
N GLN A 406 31.89 40.97 17.67
CA GLN A 406 33.23 41.52 17.83
C GLN A 406 34.29 40.69 17.12
N SER A 407 35.24 41.38 16.49
CA SER A 407 36.46 40.76 15.93
C SER A 407 37.53 40.69 17.02
N TYR A 408 37.63 39.55 17.70
CA TYR A 408 38.55 39.34 18.80
C TYR A 408 39.75 38.46 18.38
N ILE A 409 40.90 38.61 19.05
CA ILE A 409 42.04 37.67 18.99
C ILE A 409 42.33 37.22 20.43
N GLY A 410 42.17 35.93 20.70
CA GLY A 410 42.24 35.31 22.02
C GLY A 410 42.90 33.94 21.95
N PRO A 411 43.13 33.26 23.09
CA PRO A 411 43.73 31.94 23.11
C PRO A 411 42.87 30.89 22.39
N VAL A 412 43.49 29.84 21.86
CA VAL A 412 42.72 28.69 21.36
C VAL A 412 41.94 28.07 22.53
N LYS A 413 40.63 27.87 22.34
CA LYS A 413 39.76 27.20 23.31
C LYS A 413 38.84 26.23 22.59
N ILE A 414 38.58 25.08 23.23
CA ILE A 414 37.61 24.09 22.79
C ILE A 414 36.41 24.15 23.75
N THR A 415 35.22 24.34 23.21
CA THR A 415 33.97 24.40 23.98
C THR A 415 33.04 23.28 23.52
N PRO A 416 32.58 22.38 24.42
CA PRO A 416 31.56 21.39 24.09
C PRO A 416 30.27 22.06 23.59
N SER A 417 29.72 21.55 22.50
CA SER A 417 28.53 22.08 21.85
C SER A 417 27.78 20.97 21.11
N ASN A 418 26.71 21.34 20.42
CA ASN A 418 25.96 20.47 19.53
C ASN A 418 25.94 21.04 18.11
N LEU A 419 25.91 20.19 17.08
CA LEU A 419 25.90 20.64 15.69
C LEU A 419 24.47 20.84 15.15
N ASN A 420 23.63 19.80 15.23
CA ASN A 420 22.32 19.72 14.57
C ASN A 420 21.17 20.05 15.53
N VAL A 421 21.28 21.17 16.24
CA VAL A 421 20.28 21.65 17.21
C VAL A 421 19.93 23.12 16.99
N ARG A 422 18.89 23.62 17.67
CA ARG A 422 18.55 25.05 17.68
C ARG A 422 19.73 25.87 18.18
N LEU A 423 19.87 27.10 17.68
CA LEU A 423 21.02 27.95 18.03
C LEU A 423 21.18 28.14 19.55
N GLY A 424 20.08 28.26 20.29
CA GLY A 424 20.13 28.44 21.75
C GLY A 424 20.71 27.24 22.50
N ASP A 425 20.70 26.04 21.91
CA ASP A 425 21.27 24.82 22.51
C ASP A 425 22.74 24.60 22.14
N LYS A 426 23.31 25.48 21.30
CA LYS A 426 24.73 25.52 20.99
C LYS A 426 25.46 26.37 22.03
N ALA A 427 26.76 26.10 22.21
CA ALA A 427 27.62 26.96 23.00
C ALA A 427 27.73 28.35 22.35
N ILE A 428 27.76 29.40 23.18
CA ILE A 428 27.87 30.79 22.73
C ILE A 428 29.24 30.98 22.05
N PRO A 429 29.25 31.36 20.76
CA PRO A 429 30.48 31.53 20.00
C PRO A 429 31.39 32.63 20.53
N TYR A 430 32.67 32.48 20.21
CA TYR A 430 33.75 33.43 20.48
C TYR A 430 33.51 34.87 20.01
N TYR A 431 32.85 35.05 18.87
CA TYR A 431 32.67 36.34 18.21
C TYR A 431 31.52 37.18 18.78
N TYR A 432 30.92 36.77 19.91
CA TYR A 432 29.93 37.56 20.63
C TYR A 432 30.46 38.07 21.98
N ASN A 433 30.00 39.27 22.37
CA ASN A 433 30.12 39.74 23.74
C ASN A 433 29.10 39.02 24.63
N VAL A 434 29.58 38.29 25.63
CA VAL A 434 28.72 37.49 26.53
C VAL A 434 28.35 38.31 27.75
N ASP A 435 27.42 39.24 27.56
CA ASP A 435 26.84 40.09 28.59
C ASP A 435 25.45 39.61 29.02
N LYS A 436 24.90 40.24 30.08
CA LYS A 436 23.58 39.91 30.59
C LYS A 436 22.47 40.03 29.52
N PRO A 437 22.41 41.09 28.68
CA PRO A 437 21.47 41.16 27.57
C PRO A 437 21.54 39.95 26.65
N LEU A 438 22.72 39.52 26.19
CA LEU A 438 22.81 38.34 25.32
C LEU A 438 22.40 37.05 26.03
N LEU A 439 22.86 36.83 27.27
CA LEU A 439 22.59 35.61 28.03
C LEU A 439 21.08 35.39 28.23
N THR A 440 20.35 36.42 28.65
CA THR A 440 18.89 36.35 28.86
C THR A 440 18.11 36.06 27.57
N GLN A 441 18.72 36.22 26.40
CA GLN A 441 18.06 35.98 25.11
C GLN A 441 18.64 34.77 24.37
N TRP A 442 19.68 34.10 24.88
CA TRP A 442 20.37 33.03 24.13
C TRP A 442 19.53 31.76 24.01
N ASN A 443 19.09 31.23 25.16
CA ASN A 443 18.34 29.98 25.29
C ASN A 443 17.06 30.20 26.10
N PHE A 444 15.91 29.95 25.47
CA PHE A 444 14.60 30.21 26.06
C PHE A 444 14.34 29.41 27.33
N GLU A 445 14.64 28.10 27.32
CA GLU A 445 14.39 27.21 28.47
C GLU A 445 15.24 27.60 29.68
N LYS A 446 16.49 27.99 29.43
CA LYS A 446 17.38 28.45 30.49
C LYS A 446 16.93 29.79 31.06
N THR A 447 16.56 30.75 30.22
CA THR A 447 16.03 32.03 30.70
C THR A 447 14.74 31.85 31.50
N LYS A 448 13.80 31.03 31.02
CA LYS A 448 12.53 30.76 31.72
C LYS A 448 12.72 30.10 33.09
N THR A 449 13.87 29.47 33.32
CA THR A 449 14.22 28.80 34.58
C THR A 449 15.33 29.52 35.37
N ASP A 450 15.61 30.79 35.08
CA ASP A 450 16.67 31.61 35.72
C ASP A 450 18.07 30.96 35.67
N ARG A 451 18.36 30.23 34.58
CA ARG A 451 19.61 29.50 34.32
C ARG A 451 20.34 30.03 33.09
N GLU A 452 20.11 31.26 32.68
CA GLU A 452 20.76 31.88 31.53
C GLU A 452 22.29 31.91 31.64
N THR A 453 22.83 31.95 32.86
CA THR A 453 24.28 31.90 33.13
C THR A 453 24.89 30.49 33.02
N TYR A 454 24.07 29.44 32.89
CA TYR A 454 24.50 28.04 32.68
C TYR A 454 24.68 27.70 31.19
N ASN A 455 24.72 28.72 30.31
CA ASN A 455 25.16 28.52 28.93
C ASN A 455 26.65 28.19 28.88
N LEU A 456 27.05 27.32 27.96
CA LEU A 456 28.46 27.09 27.68
C LEU A 456 28.93 28.13 26.68
N SER A 457 30.15 28.62 26.85
CA SER A 457 30.67 29.72 26.05
C SER A 457 32.19 29.69 26.00
N TYR A 458 32.74 30.29 24.95
CA TYR A 458 34.14 30.68 24.95
C TYR A 458 34.45 31.67 26.10
N HIS A 459 33.61 32.68 26.28
CA HIS A 459 33.76 33.71 27.33
C HIS A 459 32.99 33.29 28.59
N THR A 460 33.67 33.06 29.71
CA THR A 460 33.06 32.51 30.93
C THR A 460 32.91 33.50 32.08
N THR A 461 33.44 34.72 31.94
CA THR A 461 33.48 35.73 33.02
C THR A 461 32.10 36.06 33.61
N ASN A 462 31.06 36.12 32.77
CA ASN A 462 29.69 36.43 33.19
C ASN A 462 28.79 35.19 33.30
N LEU A 463 29.35 33.99 33.18
CA LEU A 463 28.64 32.73 33.37
C LEU A 463 28.62 32.31 34.84
N ALA A 464 27.85 31.27 35.14
CA ALA A 464 27.72 30.71 36.47
C ALA A 464 29.09 30.21 36.97
N GLY A 465 29.38 30.40 38.27
CA GLY A 465 30.70 30.12 38.86
C GLY A 465 31.02 28.63 39.04
N GLU A 466 30.06 27.76 38.75
CA GLU A 466 30.15 26.32 38.85
C GLU A 466 31.22 25.78 37.88
N ASP A 467 32.02 24.86 38.37
CA ASP A 467 33.19 24.37 37.64
C ASP A 467 32.82 23.63 36.34
N PHE A 468 31.66 22.97 36.27
CA PHE A 468 31.17 22.34 35.03
C PHE A 468 30.70 23.35 33.96
N VAL A 469 30.48 24.61 34.33
CA VAL A 469 30.19 25.71 33.39
C VAL A 469 31.49 26.41 32.98
N GLN A 470 32.40 26.62 33.94
CA GLN A 470 33.68 27.30 33.70
C GLN A 470 34.68 26.41 32.95
N ASN A 471 34.73 25.11 33.28
CA ASN A 471 35.66 24.11 32.76
C ASN A 471 34.92 22.84 32.27
N PRO A 472 34.02 22.97 31.28
CA PRO A 472 33.10 21.89 30.89
C PRO A 472 33.79 20.62 30.35
N LEU A 473 35.01 20.73 29.82
CA LEU A 473 35.79 19.59 29.31
C LEU A 473 36.30 18.64 30.41
N ASN A 474 36.27 19.06 31.68
CA ASN A 474 36.60 18.19 32.82
C ASN A 474 35.44 17.26 33.23
N TYR A 475 34.26 17.45 32.64
CA TYR A 475 33.02 16.76 33.02
C TYR A 475 32.52 15.88 31.87
N ASN A 476 31.48 15.09 32.14
CA ASN A 476 30.86 14.29 31.10
C ASN A 476 30.23 15.20 30.03
N ILE A 477 30.75 15.10 28.81
CA ILE A 477 30.31 15.85 27.64
C ILE A 477 29.40 15.02 26.73
N ASP A 478 28.95 13.82 27.10
CA ASP A 478 28.16 12.89 26.26
C ASP A 478 26.92 13.50 25.61
N ASN A 479 26.33 14.53 26.23
CA ASN A 479 25.22 15.30 25.66
C ASN A 479 25.66 16.32 24.58
N ASN A 480 26.93 16.32 24.20
CA ASN A 480 27.56 17.21 23.21
C ASN A 480 28.23 16.39 22.10
N ASP A 481 27.68 16.44 20.89
CA ASP A 481 28.20 15.73 19.71
C ASP A 481 29.29 16.51 18.94
N PHE A 482 29.58 17.74 19.37
CA PHE A 482 30.43 18.67 18.63
C PHE A 482 31.43 19.42 19.52
N TYR A 483 32.66 19.57 19.01
CA TYR A 483 33.70 20.40 19.61
C TYR A 483 33.80 21.71 18.85
N ARG A 484 33.33 22.81 19.43
CA ARG A 484 33.54 24.15 18.89
C ARG A 484 34.98 24.56 19.20
N ILE A 485 35.78 24.87 18.18
CA ILE A 485 37.21 25.19 18.30
C ILE A 485 37.39 26.60 17.77
N GLU A 486 37.79 27.53 18.63
CA GLU A 486 37.86 28.97 18.31
C GLU A 486 39.14 29.61 18.89
N GLY A 487 39.51 30.78 18.38
CA GLY A 487 40.71 31.53 18.78
C GLY A 487 41.98 31.21 17.98
N HIS A 488 41.91 30.31 16.99
CA HIS A 488 43.03 29.91 16.12
C HIS A 488 43.23 30.84 14.92
N LEU A 489 42.20 31.55 14.45
CA LEU A 489 42.30 32.43 13.27
C LEU A 489 43.30 33.57 13.50
N GLY A 490 44.16 33.83 12.52
CA GLY A 490 45.22 34.85 12.58
C GLY A 490 46.46 34.45 13.38
N MET A 491 46.43 33.33 14.13
CA MET A 491 47.60 32.79 14.80
C MET A 491 48.57 32.12 13.81
N PRO A 492 49.87 32.02 14.14
CA PRO A 492 50.77 31.12 13.44
C PRO A 492 50.23 29.69 13.46
N PHE A 493 50.21 29.02 12.31
CA PHE A 493 49.55 27.72 12.18
C PHE A 493 50.24 26.64 13.00
N ASP A 494 51.57 26.70 13.14
CA ASP A 494 52.32 25.81 14.02
C ASP A 494 51.83 25.93 15.48
N THR A 495 51.62 27.16 15.93
CA THR A 495 51.15 27.46 17.29
C THR A 495 49.71 27.03 17.49
N ALA A 496 48.83 27.34 16.52
CA ALA A 496 47.43 26.91 16.55
C ALA A 496 47.31 25.38 16.57
N TYR A 497 48.04 24.69 15.68
CA TYR A 497 48.08 23.24 15.59
C TYR A 497 48.53 22.60 16.90
N GLN A 498 49.60 23.11 17.52
CA GLN A 498 50.07 22.60 18.81
C GLN A 498 49.06 22.86 19.93
N ASN A 499 48.54 24.08 20.05
CA ASN A 499 47.55 24.41 21.09
C ASN A 499 46.30 23.52 21.02
N ILE A 500 45.78 23.26 19.81
CA ILE A 500 44.63 22.37 19.63
C ILE A 500 44.99 20.94 20.01
N ASN A 501 46.15 20.42 19.59
CA ASN A 501 46.58 19.06 19.92
C ASN A 501 46.89 18.88 21.42
N ASP A 502 47.43 19.90 22.07
CA ASP A 502 47.67 19.90 23.51
C ASP A 502 46.34 19.83 24.27
N LEU A 503 45.34 20.63 23.90
CA LEU A 503 43.99 20.56 24.47
C LEU A 503 43.31 19.21 24.17
N LYS A 504 43.40 18.73 22.93
CA LYS A 504 42.90 17.40 22.52
C LYS A 504 43.49 16.31 23.41
N LYS A 505 44.80 16.32 23.62
CA LYS A 505 45.51 15.33 24.44
C LYS A 505 45.18 15.47 25.93
N GLN A 506 45.11 16.70 26.44
CA GLN A 506 44.80 17.00 27.84
C GLN A 506 43.42 16.46 28.24
N TYR A 507 42.42 16.63 27.38
CA TYR A 507 41.02 16.26 27.67
C TYR A 507 40.56 14.98 26.98
N GLY A 508 41.45 14.24 26.30
CA GLY A 508 41.12 12.98 25.64
C GLY A 508 40.10 13.10 24.50
N LEU A 509 40.14 14.19 23.73
CA LEU A 509 39.12 14.49 22.72
C LEU A 509 39.33 13.68 21.43
N ALA A 510 38.25 13.07 20.94
CA ALA A 510 38.25 12.22 19.76
C ALA A 510 37.98 13.02 18.48
N PHE A 511 39.03 13.59 17.88
CA PHE A 511 39.02 14.18 16.53
C PHE A 511 40.46 14.34 16.02
N ASP A 512 40.71 14.44 14.73
CA ASP A 512 42.05 14.68 14.17
C ASP A 512 42.26 16.12 13.71
N VAL A 513 43.52 16.54 13.58
CA VAL A 513 43.88 17.89 13.11
C VAL A 513 44.82 17.79 11.93
N ILE A 514 44.52 18.49 10.84
CA ILE A 514 45.40 18.64 9.68
C ILE A 514 45.56 20.12 9.29
N VAL A 515 46.63 20.42 8.56
CA VAL A 515 46.94 21.75 8.05
C VAL A 515 47.13 21.67 6.53
N LEU A 516 46.46 22.58 5.81
CA LEU A 516 46.51 22.73 4.37
C LEU A 516 47.01 24.13 4.01
N LEU A 517 47.95 24.22 3.06
CA LEU A 517 48.55 25.46 2.59
C LEU A 517 47.90 25.92 1.29
N LEU A 518 47.63 27.22 1.13
CA LEU A 518 47.14 27.78 -0.12
C LEU A 518 48.23 27.82 -1.20
N GLN A 519 49.49 28.07 -0.81
CA GLN A 519 50.63 28.20 -1.74
C GLN A 519 51.89 27.49 -1.24
N LYS A 520 52.69 26.97 -2.18
CA LYS A 520 54.08 26.56 -1.95
C LYS A 520 54.96 27.81 -1.98
N ASP A 521 55.90 27.91 -1.04
CA ASP A 521 56.86 29.01 -1.06
C ASP A 521 57.73 28.90 -2.34
N GLY A 522 57.85 29.99 -3.08
CA GLY A 522 58.71 30.06 -4.25
C GLY A 522 60.19 30.07 -3.86
N LYS A 523 60.80 28.88 -3.72
CA LYS A 523 62.21 28.56 -4.03
C LYS A 523 62.55 27.10 -3.66
N GLY A 524 62.73 26.27 -4.69
CA GLY A 524 63.64 25.12 -4.75
C GLY A 524 63.35 23.92 -3.84
N ASP A 525 63.36 22.72 -4.43
CA ASP A 525 63.54 21.45 -3.73
C ASP A 525 64.73 21.51 -2.77
N ALA A 526 64.45 21.82 -1.50
CA ALA A 526 65.35 21.44 -0.42
C ALA A 526 64.89 20.05 0.04
N VAL A 527 65.54 19.02 -0.49
CA VAL A 527 65.64 17.73 0.19
C VAL A 527 65.93 18.03 1.65
N LEU A 528 65.02 17.59 2.55
CA LEU A 528 65.22 17.60 3.99
C LEU A 528 66.39 16.66 4.31
N THR A 529 67.61 17.13 4.09
CA THR A 529 68.76 16.63 4.84
C THR A 529 68.48 16.98 6.30
N THR A 530 68.57 15.97 7.16
CA THR A 530 68.56 16.12 8.62
C THR A 530 69.81 16.91 9.03
N GLU A 531 69.78 18.23 8.85
CA GLU A 531 70.76 19.11 9.45
C GLU A 531 70.45 19.28 10.93
N ALA A 532 71.44 18.98 11.76
CA ALA A 532 71.39 19.25 13.19
C ALA A 532 71.17 20.75 13.42
N LYS A 533 70.02 21.12 13.99
CA LYS A 533 69.78 22.51 14.40
C LYS A 533 70.58 22.78 15.67
N THR A 534 71.60 23.63 15.55
CA THR A 534 72.38 24.12 16.69
C THR A 534 71.66 25.34 17.26
N VAL A 535 71.32 25.32 18.54
CA VAL A 535 70.69 26.46 19.23
C VAL A 535 71.66 26.96 20.29
N SER A 536 72.11 28.22 20.14
CA SER A 536 73.00 28.86 21.12
C SER A 536 72.20 29.38 22.31
N ILE A 537 72.65 29.03 23.53
CA ILE A 537 72.10 29.54 24.80
C ILE A 537 72.22 31.08 24.86
N ASP A 538 73.27 31.63 24.25
CA ASP A 538 73.52 33.06 24.22
C ASP A 538 72.55 33.82 23.31
N GLU A 539 72.11 33.18 22.21
CA GLU A 539 71.05 33.70 21.31
C GLU A 539 69.70 33.74 22.02
N LEU A 540 69.35 32.66 22.74
CA LEU A 540 68.11 32.56 23.50
C LEU A 540 68.05 33.59 24.64
N ARG A 541 69.18 33.82 25.33
CA ARG A 541 69.30 34.89 26.34
C ARG A 541 69.08 36.26 25.71
N LYS A 542 69.67 36.55 24.55
CA LYS A 542 69.46 37.82 23.82
C LYS A 542 68.00 37.99 23.40
N GLN A 543 67.35 36.94 22.92
CA GLN A 543 65.93 36.96 22.54
C GLN A 543 65.01 37.17 23.74
N LEU A 544 65.26 36.48 24.86
CA LEU A 544 64.50 36.66 26.10
C LEU A 544 64.65 38.09 26.66
N VAL A 545 65.87 38.65 26.63
CA VAL A 545 66.13 40.04 27.03
C VAL A 545 65.47 41.04 26.07
N SER A 546 65.46 40.77 24.75
CA SER A 546 64.75 41.60 23.77
C SER A 546 63.25 41.61 24.01
N ILE A 547 62.64 40.43 24.17
CA ILE A 547 61.20 40.27 24.45
C ILE A 547 60.84 40.94 25.79
N SER A 548 61.65 40.73 26.83
CA SER A 548 61.45 41.39 28.13
C SER A 548 61.57 42.91 28.01
N SER A 549 62.50 43.43 27.19
CA SER A 549 62.62 44.86 26.92
C SER A 549 61.41 45.39 26.16
N ASP A 550 60.92 44.68 25.14
CA ASP A 550 59.78 45.05 24.31
C ASP A 550 58.48 45.09 25.13
N ILE A 551 58.28 44.12 26.04
CA ILE A 551 57.17 44.09 26.99
C ILE A 551 57.29 45.22 28.02
N SER A 552 58.49 45.45 28.58
CA SER A 552 58.71 46.47 29.63
C SER A 552 58.54 47.92 29.16
N LYS A 553 58.65 48.18 27.85
CA LYS A 553 58.64 49.53 27.27
C LYS A 553 57.31 49.93 26.64
N GLU A 554 56.29 49.08 26.67
CA GLU A 554 54.96 49.29 26.03
C GLU A 554 55.04 49.87 24.59
N LYS A 555 56.12 49.56 23.85
CA LYS A 555 56.43 50.22 22.57
C LYS A 555 56.34 49.31 21.34
N GLY A 556 55.89 48.06 21.51
CA GLY A 556 55.80 47.07 20.45
C GLY A 556 54.36 46.65 20.14
N ASP A 557 54.09 46.40 18.85
CA ASP A 557 52.88 45.71 18.39
C ASP A 557 52.74 44.36 19.12
N ALA A 558 51.62 44.17 19.82
CA ALA A 558 51.33 42.97 20.61
C ALA A 558 51.42 41.68 19.77
N LYS A 559 51.15 41.76 18.47
CA LYS A 559 51.27 40.64 17.52
C LYS A 559 52.72 40.26 17.28
N THR A 560 53.61 41.24 17.14
CA THR A 560 55.06 41.02 17.02
C THR A 560 55.63 40.45 18.33
N ALA A 561 55.19 40.94 19.49
CA ALA A 561 55.57 40.40 20.78
C ALA A 561 55.11 38.95 20.97
N LEU A 562 53.86 38.61 20.63
CA LEU A 562 53.34 37.24 20.68
C LEU A 562 54.08 36.30 19.72
N LEU A 563 54.39 36.78 18.51
CA LEU A 563 55.15 36.01 17.52
C LEU A 563 56.56 35.69 18.02
N ASN A 564 57.23 36.67 18.64
CA ASN A 564 58.55 36.48 19.23
C ASN A 564 58.49 35.56 20.46
N LEU A 565 57.46 35.70 21.31
CA LEU A 565 57.23 34.81 22.46
C LEU A 565 56.99 33.36 22.00
N SER A 566 56.17 33.17 20.97
CA SER A 566 55.86 31.85 20.42
C SER A 566 57.08 31.19 19.78
N LYS A 567 57.93 31.97 19.10
CA LYS A 567 59.23 31.49 18.59
C LYS A 567 60.14 31.04 19.73
N LEU A 568 60.21 31.82 20.80
CA LEU A 568 61.02 31.49 21.98
C LEU A 568 60.47 30.28 22.74
N ASP A 569 59.16 30.18 22.94
CA ASP A 569 58.51 29.04 23.59
C ASP A 569 58.74 27.73 22.81
N SER A 570 58.64 27.79 21.49
CA SER A 570 58.97 26.66 20.61
C SER A 570 60.44 26.22 20.79
N GLN A 571 61.38 27.17 20.84
CA GLN A 571 62.80 26.88 21.06
C GLN A 571 63.11 26.35 22.47
N LEU A 572 62.44 26.87 23.50
CA LEU A 572 62.57 26.40 24.89
C LEU A 572 61.99 24.99 25.09
N LYS A 573 60.85 24.70 24.45
CA LYS A 573 60.24 23.35 24.47
C LYS A 573 61.08 22.32 23.72
N LEU A 574 61.79 22.74 22.66
CA LEU A 574 62.81 21.91 21.99
C LEU A 574 63.94 21.55 22.95
N LEU A 575 64.42 22.50 23.76
CA LEU A 575 65.46 22.29 24.79
C LEU A 575 65.06 21.27 25.87
N ASN A 576 63.78 21.21 26.23
CA ASN A 576 63.27 20.27 27.25
C ASN A 576 63.09 18.83 26.74
N LYS A 577 63.34 18.56 25.45
CA LYS A 577 63.09 17.25 24.80
C LYS A 577 64.37 16.53 24.32
N VAL A 578 65.57 16.93 24.75
CA VAL A 578 66.85 16.46 24.16
C VAL A 578 67.79 15.78 25.17
N ASP A 579 68.58 14.81 24.70
CA ASP A 579 69.80 14.34 25.35
C ASP A 579 70.99 15.28 25.04
N PHE A 580 71.69 15.72 26.08
CA PHE A 580 72.81 16.66 25.94
C PHE A 580 74.11 15.94 25.57
N ALA A 581 74.68 16.23 24.40
CA ALA A 581 76.04 15.85 24.04
C ALA A 581 76.98 17.07 24.10
N ARG A 582 78.11 16.94 24.80
CA ARG A 582 79.13 17.98 24.89
C ARG A 582 79.93 18.01 23.58
N ALA A 583 80.04 19.17 22.95
CA ALA A 583 80.84 19.35 21.73
C ALA A 583 82.31 18.98 21.96
N ALA A 584 82.98 18.49 20.92
CA ALA A 584 84.36 17.98 20.96
C ALA A 584 85.46 19.06 21.16
N ASP A 585 85.10 20.35 21.25
CA ASP A 585 86.01 21.47 21.47
C ASP A 585 85.71 22.16 22.82
N PRO A 586 86.64 22.18 23.80
CA PRO A 586 86.42 22.78 25.12
C PRO A 586 86.27 24.32 25.13
N SER A 587 86.52 25.00 24.01
CA SER A 587 86.57 26.47 23.94
C SER A 587 85.26 27.15 23.48
N LYS A 588 84.23 26.37 23.12
CA LYS A 588 82.91 26.87 22.70
C LYS A 588 81.80 26.22 23.54
N GLU A 589 81.02 27.02 24.27
CA GLU A 589 79.78 26.58 24.93
C GLU A 589 78.66 26.42 23.87
N GLU A 590 78.81 25.47 22.95
CA GLU A 590 77.77 25.09 22.00
C GLU A 590 77.22 23.71 22.38
N VAL A 591 75.89 23.61 22.55
CA VAL A 591 75.18 22.35 22.79
C VAL A 591 74.62 21.86 21.45
N THR A 592 75.04 20.66 21.03
CA THR A 592 74.54 20.03 19.80
C THR A 592 73.33 19.15 20.12
N ILE A 593 72.19 19.42 19.47
CA ILE A 593 70.93 18.68 19.63
C ILE A 593 70.96 17.47 18.68
N VAL A 594 70.81 16.24 19.21
CA VAL A 594 70.76 15.01 18.39
C VAL A 594 69.35 14.42 18.33
N LYS A 595 68.84 14.33 17.09
CA LYS A 595 67.69 13.56 16.56
C LYS A 595 66.32 13.70 17.25
N GLU A 596 65.46 14.48 16.58
CA GLU A 596 64.01 14.42 16.71
C GLU A 596 63.46 13.22 15.90
N ASP A 597 62.47 12.50 16.43
CA ASP A 597 61.86 11.31 15.80
C ASP A 597 61.24 11.66 14.43
N PRO A 598 61.75 11.08 13.32
CA PRO A 598 61.28 11.40 11.97
C PRO A 598 59.83 10.96 11.70
N ARG A 599 59.24 10.06 12.51
CA ARG A 599 57.88 9.56 12.31
C ARG A 599 56.77 10.55 12.70
N LYS A 600 57.11 11.68 13.35
CA LYS A 600 56.14 12.74 13.68
C LYS A 600 55.99 13.83 12.61
N LYS A 601 56.76 13.79 11.53
CA LYS A 601 56.81 14.86 10.52
C LYS A 601 55.95 14.62 9.28
N GLU A 602 55.33 13.45 9.14
CA GLU A 602 54.59 13.08 7.92
C GLU A 602 53.22 13.75 7.76
N ILE A 603 52.69 14.34 8.83
CA ILE A 603 51.39 15.02 8.86
C ILE A 603 51.73 16.48 9.18
N ALA A 604 51.63 17.44 8.27
CA ALA A 604 50.40 18.14 7.98
C ALA A 604 50.79 19.48 7.28
N SER A 605 51.14 19.46 6.01
CA SER A 605 51.23 20.70 5.21
C SER A 605 51.16 20.32 3.74
N GLU A 606 49.95 19.93 3.33
CA GLU A 606 49.64 19.63 1.94
C GLU A 606 49.09 20.88 1.27
N LEU A 607 49.23 21.02 -0.05
CA LEU A 607 48.51 22.08 -0.76
C LEU A 607 47.00 21.81 -0.71
N LEU A 608 46.22 22.85 -0.43
CA LEU A 608 44.76 22.79 -0.47
C LEU A 608 44.27 22.31 -1.85
N SER A 609 44.90 22.75 -2.94
CA SER A 609 44.54 22.34 -4.30
C SER A 609 44.73 20.84 -4.51
N GLU A 610 45.90 20.30 -4.13
CA GLU A 610 46.20 18.87 -4.21
C GLU A 610 45.26 18.05 -3.32
N PHE A 611 44.90 18.59 -2.16
CA PHE A 611 43.97 17.94 -1.24
C PHE A 611 42.58 17.86 -1.85
N LEU A 612 42.08 18.97 -2.41
CA LEU A 612 40.74 19.05 -2.99
C LEU A 612 40.59 18.22 -4.28
N GLU A 613 41.66 17.99 -5.04
CA GLU A 613 41.67 17.06 -6.17
C GLU A 613 41.43 15.61 -5.72
N ARG A 614 41.95 15.23 -4.55
CA ARG A 614 41.81 13.88 -4.00
C ARG A 614 40.59 13.72 -3.09
N LYS A 615 40.25 14.78 -2.36
CA LYS A 615 39.26 14.80 -1.28
C LYS A 615 38.47 16.09 -1.30
N SER A 616 37.29 16.03 -1.92
CA SER A 616 36.30 17.10 -1.86
C SER A 616 35.45 17.00 -0.58
N GLY A 617 34.58 17.98 -0.35
CA GLY A 617 33.59 17.91 0.73
C GLY A 617 33.97 18.61 2.04
N LEU A 618 35.06 19.38 2.07
CA LEU A 618 35.35 20.29 3.19
C LEU A 618 34.13 21.16 3.50
N GLU A 619 33.78 21.26 4.79
CA GLU A 619 32.68 22.10 5.24
C GLU A 619 33.09 22.99 6.40
N HIS A 620 32.71 24.27 6.34
CA HIS A 620 32.95 25.19 7.44
C HIS A 620 31.88 25.02 8.53
N LEU A 621 32.29 24.51 9.70
CA LEU A 621 31.41 24.21 10.84
C LEU A 621 31.79 24.94 12.15
N ALA A 622 32.86 25.76 12.14
CA ALA A 622 33.42 26.42 13.34
C ALA A 622 33.88 25.45 14.45
N GLY A 623 34.34 24.26 14.04
CA GLY A 623 34.68 23.15 14.94
C GLY A 623 34.50 21.80 14.25
N VAL A 624 34.53 20.71 15.01
CA VAL A 624 34.55 19.34 14.49
C VAL A 624 33.66 18.39 15.30
N LYS A 625 33.00 17.43 14.61
CA LYS A 625 32.26 16.34 15.26
C LYS A 625 33.21 15.38 15.96
N ARG A 626 32.71 14.62 16.94
CA ARG A 626 33.41 13.44 17.47
C ARG A 626 33.77 12.47 16.34
N GLY A 627 35.03 12.02 16.30
CA GLY A 627 35.59 11.16 15.26
C GLY A 627 35.96 11.87 13.95
N GLY A 628 35.66 13.16 13.82
CA GLY A 628 35.95 13.94 12.62
C GLY A 628 37.37 14.49 12.53
N THR A 629 37.64 15.23 11.46
CA THR A 629 38.94 15.89 11.23
C THR A 629 38.75 17.39 11.10
N PHE A 630 39.44 18.14 11.96
CA PHE A 630 39.54 19.59 11.94
C PHE A 630 40.68 20.02 11.00
N VAL A 631 40.37 20.90 10.07
CA VAL A 631 41.25 21.31 8.97
C VAL A 631 41.58 22.78 9.11
N LEU A 632 42.87 23.11 9.28
CA LEU A 632 43.36 24.48 9.28
C LEU A 632 43.82 24.85 7.88
N ILE A 633 43.25 25.89 7.28
CA ILE A 633 43.71 26.45 6.00
C ILE A 633 44.62 27.65 6.28
N CYS A 634 45.82 27.62 5.71
CA CYS A 634 46.89 28.58 6.01
C CYS A 634 47.46 29.19 4.72
N GLY A 635 48.04 30.38 4.82
CA GLY A 635 48.56 31.12 3.66
C GLY A 635 49.71 30.41 2.94
N SER A 636 50.90 30.46 3.54
CA SER A 636 52.08 29.73 3.07
C SER A 636 53.03 29.50 4.25
N ASN A 637 54.14 28.80 4.04
CA ASN A 637 55.14 28.66 5.11
C ASN A 637 55.81 30.01 5.43
N ALA A 638 55.99 30.88 4.43
CA ALA A 638 56.44 32.27 4.63
C ALA A 638 55.37 33.15 5.30
N ASN A 639 54.09 33.00 4.92
CA ASN A 639 52.96 33.68 5.54
C ASN A 639 52.25 32.76 6.55
N ASN A 640 52.97 32.48 7.65
CA ASN A 640 52.59 31.57 8.73
C ASN A 640 51.39 32.12 9.53
N GLN A 641 50.20 32.06 8.95
CA GLN A 641 48.93 32.45 9.58
C GLN A 641 47.81 31.50 9.18
N VAL A 642 46.97 31.15 10.16
CA VAL A 642 45.69 30.47 9.92
C VAL A 642 44.68 31.46 9.37
N LEU A 643 44.07 31.11 8.24
CA LEU A 643 43.13 31.96 7.51
C LEU A 643 41.68 31.50 7.67
N ALA A 644 41.44 30.20 7.74
CA ALA A 644 40.11 29.62 7.95
C ALA A 644 40.22 28.22 8.54
N ASP A 645 39.13 27.72 9.09
CA ASP A 645 38.95 26.31 9.42
C ASP A 645 37.82 25.66 8.63
N PHE A 646 37.98 24.36 8.41
CA PHE A 646 36.99 23.49 7.82
C PHE A 646 36.99 22.17 8.59
N SER A 647 36.01 21.33 8.31
CA SER A 647 35.89 20.01 8.91
C SER A 647 35.51 18.95 7.90
N LEU A 648 35.92 17.72 8.22
CA LEU A 648 35.51 16.50 7.54
C LEU A 648 34.90 15.54 8.56
N PRO A 649 33.88 14.74 8.16
CA PRO A 649 33.32 13.71 9.02
C PRO A 649 34.34 12.65 9.47
N TYR A 650 35.35 12.36 8.64
CA TYR A 650 36.51 11.51 8.93
C TYR A 650 37.60 11.75 7.87
N LEU A 651 38.86 11.40 8.17
CA LEU A 651 39.97 11.43 7.21
C LEU A 651 40.51 10.00 7.00
N CYS A 652 40.20 9.38 5.86
CA CYS A 652 40.80 8.08 5.51
C CYS A 652 42.33 8.16 5.37
N CYS A 653 43.01 7.12 5.85
CA CYS A 653 44.46 7.06 6.01
C CYS A 653 45.18 6.55 4.74
N SER A 654 45.49 7.41 3.78
CA SER A 654 46.72 7.26 2.95
C SER A 654 46.97 8.49 2.06
N LYS A 655 48.26 8.80 1.86
CA LYS A 655 48.79 9.73 0.84
C LYS A 655 49.02 9.06 -0.52
N GLU A 656 49.02 7.73 -0.54
CA GLU A 656 48.98 6.98 -1.79
C GLU A 656 47.59 7.12 -2.40
N LYS A 657 47.48 7.01 -3.73
CA LYS A 657 46.18 6.80 -4.36
C LYS A 657 45.54 5.66 -3.56
N PRO A 658 44.40 5.89 -2.89
CA PRO A 658 43.82 4.87 -2.05
C PRO A 658 43.73 3.63 -2.91
N ASN A 659 44.39 2.55 -2.48
CA ASN A 659 44.15 1.25 -3.07
C ASN A 659 42.65 1.05 -2.91
N VAL A 660 41.90 1.16 -3.99
CA VAL A 660 40.46 0.98 -3.92
C VAL A 660 40.30 -0.52 -3.81
N PRO A 661 39.94 -1.08 -2.63
CA PRO A 661 39.88 -2.52 -2.50
C PRO A 661 38.96 -3.06 -3.60
N PRO A 662 39.32 -4.18 -4.22
CA PRO A 662 38.56 -4.70 -5.32
C PRO A 662 37.13 -4.96 -4.88
N ILE A 663 36.19 -4.86 -5.80
CA ILE A 663 34.79 -5.15 -5.52
C ILE A 663 34.50 -6.53 -6.07
N ALA A 664 34.23 -7.47 -5.15
CA ALA A 664 33.69 -8.77 -5.52
C ALA A 664 32.17 -8.66 -5.60
N LEU A 665 31.57 -9.08 -6.70
CA LEU A 665 30.13 -9.05 -6.90
C LEU A 665 29.56 -10.46 -6.78
N ASP A 666 28.38 -10.57 -6.18
CA ASP A 666 27.73 -11.87 -6.01
C ASP A 666 27.54 -12.58 -7.35
N ASP A 667 27.96 -13.84 -7.37
CA ASP A 667 27.77 -14.73 -8.51
C ASP A 667 26.49 -15.54 -8.39
N LYS A 668 25.99 -15.93 -9.55
CA LYS A 668 24.91 -16.91 -9.64
C LYS A 668 25.35 -18.07 -10.52
N ALA A 669 25.21 -19.26 -9.97
CA ALA A 669 25.35 -20.49 -10.71
C ALA A 669 24.08 -21.32 -10.60
N SER A 670 23.88 -22.22 -11.56
CA SER A 670 22.86 -23.26 -11.47
C SER A 670 23.52 -24.62 -11.52
N CYS A 671 23.05 -25.53 -10.68
CA CYS A 671 23.54 -26.89 -10.62
C CYS A 671 22.35 -27.85 -10.63
N MET A 672 22.46 -28.94 -11.38
CA MET A 672 21.46 -30.00 -11.30
C MET A 672 21.69 -30.81 -10.02
N LEU A 673 20.61 -31.24 -9.38
CA LEU A 673 20.65 -32.06 -8.16
C LEU A 673 21.63 -33.24 -8.31
N GLY A 674 22.64 -33.30 -7.43
CA GLY A 674 23.66 -34.36 -7.42
C GLY A 674 24.71 -34.28 -8.54
N LYS A 675 24.86 -33.13 -9.21
CA LYS A 675 25.87 -32.90 -10.27
C LYS A 675 26.92 -31.86 -9.85
N THR A 676 27.87 -31.61 -10.75
CA THR A 676 29.00 -30.69 -10.57
C THR A 676 28.92 -29.55 -11.58
N VAL A 677 29.33 -28.34 -11.17
CA VAL A 677 29.43 -27.15 -12.03
C VAL A 677 30.74 -26.39 -11.75
N VAL A 678 31.32 -25.77 -12.78
CA VAL A 678 32.48 -24.87 -12.67
C VAL A 678 32.01 -23.42 -12.78
N ILE A 679 32.46 -22.57 -11.87
CA ILE A 679 31.95 -21.20 -11.66
C ILE A 679 33.11 -20.21 -11.80
N PRO A 680 33.14 -19.38 -12.87
CA PRO A 680 34.14 -18.34 -13.06
C PRO A 680 33.73 -17.03 -12.37
N VAL A 681 34.18 -16.85 -11.13
CA VAL A 681 33.76 -15.72 -10.25
C VAL A 681 34.42 -14.39 -10.59
N LEU A 682 35.58 -14.37 -11.27
CA LEU A 682 36.26 -13.12 -11.60
C LEU A 682 35.62 -12.34 -12.77
N SER A 683 34.56 -12.85 -13.39
CA SER A 683 34.02 -12.27 -14.63
C SER A 683 33.26 -10.95 -14.45
N ASN A 684 32.74 -10.74 -13.25
CA ASN A 684 31.99 -9.57 -12.79
C ASN A 684 32.72 -8.79 -11.68
N ASP A 685 33.81 -9.34 -11.15
CA ASP A 685 34.65 -8.68 -10.15
C ASP A 685 35.53 -7.62 -10.83
N TYR A 686 35.70 -6.49 -10.15
CA TYR A 686 36.42 -5.37 -10.71
C TYR A 686 37.26 -4.65 -9.67
N ASP A 687 38.45 -4.26 -10.10
CA ASP A 687 39.34 -3.40 -9.34
C ASP A 687 39.46 -2.04 -10.02
N ALA A 688 39.25 -0.97 -9.27
CA ALA A 688 39.24 0.38 -9.85
C ALA A 688 40.64 0.88 -10.25
N ASP A 689 41.68 0.24 -9.73
CA ASP A 689 43.08 0.49 -10.07
C ASP A 689 43.62 -0.46 -11.16
N ASN A 690 42.80 -1.41 -11.64
CA ASN A 690 43.11 -2.46 -12.62
C ASN A 690 44.26 -3.40 -12.18
N ASP A 691 44.37 -3.67 -10.89
CA ASP A 691 45.32 -4.64 -10.35
C ASP A 691 44.89 -6.11 -10.60
N ILE A 692 45.84 -7.05 -10.54
CA ILE A 692 45.55 -8.48 -10.80
C ILE A 692 44.85 -9.11 -9.60
N LEU A 693 43.69 -9.73 -9.85
CA LEU A 693 42.87 -10.34 -8.81
C LEU A 693 43.18 -11.81 -8.56
N THR A 694 43.23 -12.18 -7.28
CA THR A 694 43.37 -13.56 -6.78
C THR A 694 42.17 -13.93 -5.91
N VAL A 695 41.61 -15.12 -6.10
CA VAL A 695 40.40 -15.55 -5.39
C VAL A 695 40.75 -16.26 -4.08
N ILE A 696 40.03 -15.94 -3.00
CA ILE A 696 40.20 -16.55 -1.68
C ILE A 696 38.85 -17.12 -1.23
N LYS A 697 38.76 -18.44 -1.06
CA LYS A 697 37.59 -19.10 -0.47
C LYS A 697 37.44 -18.71 1.00
N LYS A 698 36.23 -18.34 1.45
CA LYS A 698 35.96 -18.01 2.85
C LYS A 698 35.10 -19.06 3.56
N THR A 699 34.06 -19.58 2.92
CA THR A 699 33.20 -20.63 3.50
C THR A 699 32.97 -21.80 2.54
N ASP A 700 32.49 -22.91 3.11
CA ASP A 700 31.97 -24.04 2.35
C ASP A 700 30.44 -24.01 2.30
N PRO A 701 29.83 -24.60 1.26
CA PRO A 701 28.38 -24.75 1.14
C PRO A 701 27.79 -25.81 2.08
N ALA A 702 26.48 -25.76 2.31
CA ALA A 702 25.78 -26.62 3.28
C ALA A 702 25.33 -27.98 2.69
N HIS A 703 25.09 -28.05 1.38
CA HIS A 703 24.53 -29.21 0.68
C HIS A 703 25.44 -29.67 -0.48
N GLY A 704 26.74 -29.39 -0.38
CA GLY A 704 27.72 -29.74 -1.38
C GLY A 704 29.15 -29.52 -0.91
N THR A 705 30.09 -29.60 -1.85
CA THR A 705 31.51 -29.31 -1.61
C THR A 705 32.03 -28.36 -2.67
N VAL A 706 32.96 -27.47 -2.28
CA VAL A 706 33.58 -26.52 -3.20
C VAL A 706 35.11 -26.52 -3.12
N VAL A 707 35.74 -26.55 -4.29
CA VAL A 707 37.20 -26.51 -4.46
C VAL A 707 37.57 -25.28 -5.29
N LEU A 708 38.57 -24.52 -4.82
CA LEU A 708 39.19 -23.44 -5.58
C LEU A 708 40.27 -24.02 -6.50
N ASN A 709 40.14 -23.78 -7.80
CA ASN A 709 41.07 -24.26 -8.83
C ASN A 709 42.27 -23.29 -9.00
N SER A 710 43.34 -23.78 -9.61
CA SER A 710 44.56 -22.99 -9.86
C SER A 710 44.38 -21.84 -10.86
N ASP A 711 43.27 -21.83 -11.61
CA ASP A 711 42.90 -20.78 -12.57
C ASP A 711 41.93 -19.75 -11.97
N ASN A 712 41.78 -19.71 -10.64
CA ASN A 712 40.87 -18.84 -9.89
C ASN A 712 39.36 -19.10 -10.15
N THR A 713 38.98 -20.27 -10.67
CA THR A 713 37.57 -20.70 -10.72
C THR A 713 37.19 -21.60 -9.54
N PHE A 714 35.90 -21.71 -9.22
CA PHE A 714 35.40 -22.69 -8.24
C PHE A 714 34.76 -23.90 -8.92
N THR A 715 34.99 -25.10 -8.39
CA THR A 715 34.23 -26.31 -8.74
C THR A 715 33.32 -26.69 -7.59
N TYR A 716 32.01 -26.63 -7.81
CA TYR A 716 30.97 -27.01 -6.86
C TYR A 716 30.36 -28.36 -7.23
N THR A 717 30.22 -29.26 -6.25
CA THR A 717 29.52 -30.54 -6.40
C THR A 717 28.41 -30.67 -5.37
N HIS A 718 27.17 -30.80 -5.83
CA HIS A 718 25.99 -30.97 -4.98
C HIS A 718 25.91 -32.41 -4.46
N ASP A 719 25.54 -32.62 -3.19
CA ASP A 719 25.55 -33.95 -2.54
C ASP A 719 24.31 -34.81 -2.87
N GLY A 720 23.23 -34.19 -3.34
CA GLY A 720 21.99 -34.82 -3.78
C GLY A 720 20.92 -34.96 -2.68
N SER A 721 21.16 -34.36 -1.51
CA SER A 721 20.33 -34.51 -0.31
C SER A 721 19.07 -33.63 -0.27
N SER A 722 19.06 -32.49 -0.96
CA SER A 722 17.91 -31.57 -1.06
C SER A 722 17.96 -30.74 -2.34
N ASN A 723 16.85 -30.13 -2.74
CA ASN A 723 16.78 -29.16 -3.85
C ASN A 723 16.84 -27.70 -3.35
N LEU A 724 17.22 -27.48 -2.09
CA LEU A 724 17.38 -26.14 -1.56
C LEU A 724 18.56 -25.45 -2.23
N SER A 725 18.45 -24.14 -2.42
CA SER A 725 19.58 -23.35 -2.89
C SER A 725 20.75 -23.49 -1.91
N ASP A 726 21.94 -23.57 -2.46
CA ASP A 726 23.18 -23.63 -1.68
C ASP A 726 23.97 -22.34 -1.88
N SER A 727 24.90 -22.06 -0.98
CA SER A 727 25.76 -20.90 -1.13
C SER A 727 27.08 -21.05 -0.41
N PHE A 728 28.10 -20.41 -0.94
CA PHE A 728 29.37 -20.25 -0.28
C PHE A 728 29.90 -18.85 -0.55
N THR A 729 30.86 -18.40 0.26
CA THR A 729 31.41 -17.06 0.12
C THR A 729 32.89 -17.06 -0.22
N TYR A 730 33.29 -16.02 -0.94
CA TYR A 730 34.67 -15.76 -1.33
C TYR A 730 34.97 -14.27 -1.20
N CYS A 731 36.24 -13.91 -1.28
CA CYS A 731 36.66 -12.55 -1.60
C CYS A 731 37.77 -12.63 -2.66
N VAL A 732 38.06 -11.50 -3.31
CA VAL A 732 39.22 -11.34 -4.17
C VAL A 732 40.26 -10.46 -3.49
N ASN A 733 41.53 -10.65 -3.81
CA ASN A 733 42.64 -9.87 -3.29
C ASN A 733 43.48 -9.37 -4.47
N ASP A 734 43.81 -8.07 -4.45
CA ASP A 734 44.58 -7.36 -5.49
C ASP A 734 46.11 -7.38 -5.24
N GLY A 735 46.56 -8.13 -4.23
CA GLY A 735 47.94 -8.16 -3.74
C GLY A 735 48.19 -7.24 -2.54
N ARG A 736 47.22 -6.42 -2.14
CA ARG A 736 47.28 -5.51 -0.99
C ARG A 736 46.09 -5.68 -0.05
N ASP A 737 44.87 -5.55 -0.56
CA ASP A 737 43.63 -5.56 0.21
C ASP A 737 42.67 -6.66 -0.26
N ASP A 738 41.91 -7.22 0.69
CA ASP A 738 40.77 -8.10 0.39
C ASP A 738 39.56 -7.26 0.00
N SER A 739 38.78 -7.72 -0.97
CA SER A 739 37.47 -7.18 -1.32
C SER A 739 36.45 -7.35 -0.19
N ASN A 740 35.26 -6.80 -0.39
CA ASN A 740 34.07 -7.28 0.31
C ASN A 740 33.88 -8.79 0.09
N ILE A 741 33.19 -9.44 1.03
CA ILE A 741 32.77 -10.84 0.85
C ILE A 741 31.65 -10.86 -0.19
N ALA A 742 31.84 -11.62 -1.26
CA ALA A 742 30.83 -11.94 -2.24
C ALA A 742 30.28 -13.36 -1.99
N THR A 743 29.00 -13.52 -2.30
CA THR A 743 28.29 -14.78 -2.15
C THR A 743 28.06 -15.39 -3.52
N VAL A 744 28.52 -16.62 -3.70
CA VAL A 744 28.08 -17.43 -4.82
C VAL A 744 26.78 -18.10 -4.43
N SER A 745 25.68 -17.67 -5.06
CA SER A 745 24.37 -18.29 -4.89
C SER A 745 24.16 -19.38 -5.93
N ILE A 746 23.92 -20.59 -5.47
CA ILE A 746 23.76 -21.77 -6.32
C ILE A 746 22.29 -22.18 -6.29
N ALA A 747 21.61 -21.95 -7.41
CA ALA A 747 20.27 -22.48 -7.60
C ALA A 747 20.36 -23.97 -7.95
N VAL A 748 19.87 -24.83 -7.06
CA VAL A 748 19.80 -26.27 -7.30
C VAL A 748 18.52 -26.56 -8.04
N LYS A 749 18.64 -27.06 -9.27
CA LYS A 749 17.49 -27.43 -10.10
C LYS A 749 17.26 -28.93 -10.02
N SER A 750 16.00 -29.32 -9.85
CA SER A 750 15.53 -30.70 -9.93
C SER A 750 14.45 -30.78 -11.00
N ALA A 751 14.51 -31.79 -11.87
CA ALA A 751 13.40 -32.07 -12.76
C ALA A 751 12.23 -32.69 -11.98
N PRO A 752 10.97 -32.48 -12.42
CA PRO A 752 9.81 -33.14 -11.83
C PRO A 752 9.88 -34.66 -12.01
N VAL A 753 9.13 -35.41 -11.21
CA VAL A 753 9.04 -36.88 -11.28
C VAL A 753 7.62 -37.28 -11.63
N ALA A 754 7.48 -37.94 -12.80
CA ALA A 754 6.21 -38.49 -13.26
C ALA A 754 6.07 -39.96 -12.84
N ILE A 755 4.91 -40.36 -12.34
CA ILE A 755 4.59 -41.70 -11.86
C ILE A 755 3.47 -42.31 -12.73
N ASN A 756 3.49 -43.63 -12.93
CA ASN A 756 2.48 -44.29 -13.77
C ASN A 756 1.06 -44.23 -13.17
N ASP A 757 0.05 -44.14 -14.04
CA ASP A 757 -1.37 -44.06 -13.66
C ASP A 757 -2.23 -45.22 -14.18
N HIS A 758 -3.38 -45.38 -13.53
CA HIS A 758 -4.43 -46.32 -13.93
C HIS A 758 -5.81 -45.66 -13.94
N ALA A 759 -6.61 -45.93 -14.98
CA ALA A 759 -7.97 -45.43 -15.09
C ALA A 759 -8.93 -46.50 -15.65
N THR A 760 -10.23 -46.27 -15.48
CA THR A 760 -11.29 -47.12 -16.05
C THR A 760 -12.38 -46.26 -16.70
N THR A 761 -12.89 -46.67 -17.86
CA THR A 761 -14.03 -46.02 -18.53
C THR A 761 -14.94 -47.07 -19.16
N GLN A 762 -16.04 -46.65 -19.80
CA GLN A 762 -16.92 -47.55 -20.55
C GLN A 762 -16.71 -47.45 -22.05
N ILE A 763 -17.18 -48.45 -22.81
CA ILE A 763 -17.13 -48.43 -24.28
C ILE A 763 -17.87 -47.19 -24.80
N ARG A 764 -17.19 -46.39 -25.64
CA ARG A 764 -17.65 -45.10 -26.21
C ARG A 764 -17.82 -43.96 -25.21
N GLU A 765 -17.49 -44.18 -23.95
CA GLU A 765 -17.42 -43.12 -22.95
C GLU A 765 -15.99 -42.58 -22.85
N TYR A 766 -15.84 -41.56 -22.02
CA TYR A 766 -14.55 -40.96 -21.71
C TYR A 766 -14.26 -41.05 -20.21
N VAL A 767 -12.99 -40.87 -19.85
CA VAL A 767 -12.54 -40.65 -18.47
C VAL A 767 -11.51 -39.54 -18.46
N ASP A 768 -11.66 -38.60 -17.52
CA ASP A 768 -10.66 -37.58 -17.24
C ASP A 768 -9.72 -38.11 -16.16
N ILE A 769 -8.43 -38.16 -16.48
CA ILE A 769 -7.40 -38.76 -15.64
C ILE A 769 -6.55 -37.62 -15.06
N ALA A 770 -6.58 -37.49 -13.74
CA ALA A 770 -5.77 -36.52 -13.00
C ALA A 770 -4.35 -37.04 -12.80
N VAL A 771 -3.57 -37.09 -13.89
CA VAL A 771 -2.20 -37.65 -13.90
C VAL A 771 -1.20 -36.91 -12.99
N LYS A 772 -1.57 -35.76 -12.44
CA LYS A 772 -0.72 -35.00 -11.51
C LYS A 772 -0.88 -35.40 -10.05
N ASP A 773 -1.86 -36.24 -9.71
CA ASP A 773 -2.21 -36.53 -8.30
C ASP A 773 -1.12 -37.35 -7.57
N ASN A 774 -0.37 -38.16 -8.32
CA ASN A 774 0.75 -38.98 -7.84
C ASN A 774 2.13 -38.43 -8.28
N ASP A 775 2.15 -37.51 -9.24
CA ASP A 775 3.36 -36.83 -9.67
C ASP A 775 3.82 -35.81 -8.63
N TYR A 776 5.14 -35.63 -8.54
CA TYR A 776 5.68 -34.65 -7.60
C TYR A 776 6.87 -33.90 -8.19
N ASP A 777 7.01 -32.66 -7.74
CA ASP A 777 8.20 -31.84 -7.95
C ASP A 777 8.65 -31.26 -6.62
N LEU A 778 9.94 -31.37 -6.35
CA LEU A 778 10.53 -30.78 -5.15
C LEU A 778 10.58 -29.25 -5.27
N GLY A 779 10.62 -28.70 -6.50
CA GLY A 779 10.61 -27.27 -6.79
C GLY A 779 9.28 -26.57 -6.51
N ASN A 780 8.21 -27.35 -6.29
CA ASN A 780 6.88 -26.86 -5.92
C ASN A 780 6.28 -25.87 -6.95
N THR A 781 6.64 -26.00 -8.24
CA THR A 781 6.14 -25.15 -9.33
C THR A 781 4.89 -25.75 -10.00
N PRO A 782 4.11 -24.94 -10.74
CA PRO A 782 2.97 -25.45 -11.50
C PRO A 782 3.39 -26.42 -12.60
N LEU A 783 2.96 -27.67 -12.49
CA LEU A 783 3.26 -28.73 -13.46
C LEU A 783 2.33 -28.66 -14.69
N THR A 784 2.95 -28.64 -15.87
CA THR A 784 2.27 -28.73 -17.17
C THR A 784 2.44 -30.13 -17.75
N VAL A 785 1.34 -30.71 -18.21
CA VAL A 785 1.30 -32.10 -18.70
C VAL A 785 1.43 -32.13 -20.21
N PHE A 786 2.22 -33.05 -20.75
CA PHE A 786 2.40 -33.28 -22.18
C PHE A 786 2.18 -34.75 -22.54
N ILE A 787 1.30 -35.01 -23.49
CA ILE A 787 1.08 -36.35 -24.03
C ILE A 787 2.21 -36.69 -25.00
N LYS A 788 2.96 -37.75 -24.71
CA LYS A 788 4.09 -38.17 -25.53
C LYS A 788 3.68 -39.14 -26.63
N THR A 789 2.81 -40.10 -26.33
CA THR A 789 2.29 -41.08 -27.28
C THR A 789 0.77 -41.18 -27.15
N GLN A 790 0.07 -41.52 -28.25
CA GLN A 790 -1.37 -41.71 -28.25
C GLN A 790 -1.74 -43.18 -28.00
N PRO A 791 -2.91 -43.45 -27.41
CA PRO A 791 -3.42 -44.80 -27.24
C PRO A 791 -3.87 -45.43 -28.58
N THR A 792 -3.96 -46.76 -28.63
CA THR A 792 -4.23 -47.49 -29.89
C THR A 792 -5.72 -47.59 -30.19
N TYR A 793 -6.57 -47.65 -29.17
CA TYR A 793 -8.02 -47.93 -29.28
C TYR A 793 -8.90 -46.80 -28.71
N GLY A 794 -8.32 -45.62 -28.57
CA GLY A 794 -9.00 -44.40 -28.17
C GLY A 794 -8.21 -43.18 -28.59
N THR A 795 -8.56 -42.03 -28.02
CA THR A 795 -7.82 -40.78 -28.18
C THR A 795 -7.56 -40.15 -26.83
N ALA A 796 -6.33 -39.73 -26.58
CA ALA A 796 -5.95 -38.98 -25.40
C ALA A 796 -5.81 -37.49 -25.74
N THR A 797 -6.55 -36.63 -25.06
CA THR A 797 -6.51 -35.17 -25.25
C THR A 797 -6.32 -34.47 -23.92
N LEU A 798 -5.42 -33.51 -23.86
CA LEU A 798 -5.19 -32.70 -22.67
C LEU A 798 -6.32 -31.67 -22.50
N ASN A 799 -6.97 -31.66 -21.34
CA ASN A 799 -7.97 -30.66 -20.98
C ASN A 799 -7.32 -29.37 -20.45
N ALA A 800 -8.08 -28.28 -20.44
CA ALA A 800 -7.61 -26.97 -19.96
C ALA A 800 -7.24 -26.95 -18.46
N ASP A 801 -7.80 -27.86 -17.65
CA ASP A 801 -7.50 -28.01 -16.23
C ASP A 801 -6.24 -28.87 -15.95
N GLY A 802 -5.62 -29.42 -17.01
CA GLY A 802 -4.43 -30.26 -16.91
C GLY A 802 -4.72 -31.75 -16.67
N THR A 803 -5.99 -32.17 -16.64
CA THR A 803 -6.33 -33.61 -16.73
C THR A 803 -6.20 -34.10 -18.17
N ILE A 804 -5.92 -35.39 -18.34
CA ILE A 804 -5.94 -36.01 -19.67
C ILE A 804 -7.27 -36.75 -19.86
N ARG A 805 -8.06 -36.32 -20.85
CA ARG A 805 -9.26 -37.04 -21.29
C ARG A 805 -8.86 -38.18 -22.20
N TYR A 806 -9.19 -39.40 -21.81
CA TYR A 806 -9.20 -40.56 -22.69
C TYR A 806 -10.62 -40.82 -23.18
N THR A 807 -10.83 -40.93 -24.49
CA THR A 807 -12.11 -41.30 -25.10
C THR A 807 -11.96 -42.61 -25.85
N HIS A 808 -12.73 -43.64 -25.49
CA HIS A 808 -12.67 -44.94 -26.16
C HIS A 808 -13.36 -44.90 -27.53
N ASN A 809 -12.74 -45.47 -28.57
CA ASN A 809 -13.26 -45.37 -29.95
C ASN A 809 -14.47 -46.27 -30.25
N GLY A 810 -14.89 -47.08 -29.29
CA GLY A 810 -16.03 -48.00 -29.42
C GLY A 810 -15.69 -49.41 -29.93
N SER A 811 -14.41 -49.75 -30.04
CA SER A 811 -13.96 -51.13 -30.29
C SER A 811 -14.32 -52.10 -29.13
N SER A 812 -14.06 -53.39 -29.29
CA SER A 812 -14.39 -54.41 -28.26
C SER A 812 -13.26 -54.66 -27.26
N ASN A 813 -12.24 -53.80 -27.22
CA ASN A 813 -11.04 -54.04 -26.43
C ASN A 813 -11.25 -53.65 -24.96
N THR A 814 -10.61 -54.41 -24.08
CA THR A 814 -10.79 -54.28 -22.63
C THR A 814 -9.68 -53.48 -21.95
N THR A 815 -8.59 -53.17 -22.66
CA THR A 815 -7.46 -52.36 -22.16
C THR A 815 -6.82 -51.51 -23.25
N ASP A 816 -6.28 -50.35 -22.87
CA ASP A 816 -5.51 -49.44 -23.73
C ASP A 816 -4.44 -48.69 -22.91
N SER A 817 -3.48 -48.02 -23.54
CA SER A 817 -2.43 -47.29 -22.82
C SER A 817 -1.80 -46.15 -23.63
N PHE A 818 -1.32 -45.12 -22.94
CA PHE A 818 -0.53 -44.04 -23.54
C PHE A 818 0.55 -43.54 -22.57
N THR A 819 1.52 -42.76 -23.05
CA THR A 819 2.59 -42.18 -22.20
C THR A 819 2.55 -40.66 -22.16
N TYR A 820 2.93 -40.08 -21.03
CA TYR A 820 3.04 -38.64 -20.83
C TYR A 820 4.33 -38.28 -20.09
N TYR A 821 4.63 -36.99 -20.05
CA TYR A 821 5.61 -36.40 -19.14
C TYR A 821 5.07 -35.06 -18.65
N ILE A 822 5.52 -34.63 -17.48
CA ILE A 822 5.26 -33.30 -16.92
C ILE A 822 6.49 -32.42 -17.03
N ASN A 823 6.25 -31.12 -17.12
CA ASN A 823 7.27 -30.07 -17.17
C ASN A 823 6.93 -29.01 -16.12
N ASP A 824 7.94 -28.56 -15.40
CA ASP A 824 7.84 -27.61 -14.28
C ASP A 824 7.98 -26.13 -14.70
N GLY A 825 7.99 -25.87 -16.02
CA GLY A 825 8.29 -24.59 -16.65
C GLY A 825 9.73 -24.45 -17.15
N GLU A 826 10.65 -25.33 -16.71
CA GLU A 826 12.07 -25.31 -17.09
C GLU A 826 12.59 -26.65 -17.60
N LEU A 827 12.21 -27.76 -16.96
CA LEU A 827 12.76 -29.11 -17.16
C LEU A 827 11.66 -30.15 -17.35
N ASP A 828 11.92 -31.11 -18.23
CA ASP A 828 11.06 -32.27 -18.45
C ASP A 828 11.36 -33.38 -17.43
N SER A 829 10.31 -34.00 -16.91
CA SER A 829 10.37 -35.22 -16.10
C SER A 829 10.79 -36.45 -16.91
N ASN A 830 10.94 -37.58 -16.21
CA ASN A 830 10.89 -38.90 -16.83
C ASN A 830 9.54 -39.17 -17.53
N ILE A 831 9.51 -40.13 -18.45
CA ILE A 831 8.26 -40.56 -19.11
C ILE A 831 7.50 -41.53 -18.20
N ALA A 832 6.19 -41.27 -18.01
CA ALA A 832 5.26 -42.13 -17.28
C ALA A 832 4.18 -42.72 -18.22
N THR A 833 3.60 -43.85 -17.82
CA THR A 833 2.61 -44.62 -18.59
C THR A 833 1.26 -44.61 -17.90
N VAL A 834 0.19 -44.34 -18.65
CA VAL A 834 -1.20 -44.47 -18.22
C VAL A 834 -1.81 -45.73 -18.82
N THR A 835 -2.40 -46.58 -17.98
CA THR A 835 -3.10 -47.80 -18.41
C THR A 835 -4.61 -47.68 -18.15
N ILE A 836 -5.43 -47.94 -19.17
CA ILE A 836 -6.89 -47.78 -19.12
C ILE A 836 -7.58 -49.14 -19.26
N THR A 837 -8.56 -49.42 -18.39
CA THR A 837 -9.46 -50.59 -18.49
C THR A 837 -10.84 -50.16 -18.98
N ILE A 838 -11.52 -50.96 -19.83
CA ILE A 838 -12.80 -50.58 -20.47
C ILE A 838 -13.97 -51.51 -20.06
N ALA A 839 -15.09 -50.93 -19.60
CA ALA A 839 -16.28 -51.56 -19.00
C ALA A 839 -17.61 -51.32 -19.81
N PRO A 840 -18.73 -52.02 -19.53
CA PRO A 840 -20.04 -51.81 -20.20
C PRO A 840 -20.99 -50.76 -19.53
N PRO A 841 -22.05 -50.20 -20.18
CA PRO A 841 -22.89 -49.07 -19.67
C PRO A 841 -24.00 -49.39 -18.61
N PRO A 842 -24.45 -48.42 -17.73
CA PRO A 842 -25.43 -48.61 -16.62
C PRO A 842 -26.91 -48.21 -16.94
N CYS A 843 -27.90 -48.55 -16.07
CA CYS A 843 -29.35 -48.59 -16.39
C CYS A 843 -30.28 -47.41 -15.95
N ASP A 844 -29.77 -46.32 -15.39
CA ASP A 844 -30.51 -45.50 -14.38
C ASP A 844 -31.47 -44.39 -14.89
N SER A 845 -32.00 -44.48 -16.12
CA SER A 845 -32.90 -43.43 -16.68
C SER A 845 -34.37 -43.79 -16.89
N GLY A 846 -34.87 -44.84 -16.19
CA GLY A 846 -36.22 -45.39 -16.38
C GLY A 846 -36.21 -46.51 -17.41
N MET A 847 -37.16 -47.45 -17.30
CA MET A 847 -37.12 -48.71 -18.05
C MET A 847 -38.49 -49.10 -18.59
N ASP A 848 -38.74 -48.88 -19.88
CA ASP A 848 -39.85 -49.52 -20.57
C ASP A 848 -39.38 -50.85 -21.16
N VAL A 849 -40.08 -51.93 -20.80
CA VAL A 849 -39.77 -53.31 -21.24
C VAL A 849 -40.94 -53.83 -22.06
N VAL A 850 -40.64 -54.26 -23.28
CA VAL A 850 -41.62 -54.86 -24.17
C VAL A 850 -41.26 -56.32 -24.39
N PHE A 851 -42.20 -57.20 -24.07
CA PHE A 851 -42.09 -58.60 -24.43
C PHE A 851 -42.83 -58.84 -25.74
N ILE A 852 -42.13 -59.45 -26.68
CA ILE A 852 -42.70 -59.85 -27.95
C ILE A 852 -42.66 -61.37 -27.97
N PHE A 853 -43.85 -61.95 -28.06
CA PHE A 853 -44.02 -63.37 -28.25
C PHE A 853 -44.34 -63.60 -29.72
N ASP A 854 -43.42 -64.25 -30.40
CA ASP A 854 -43.61 -64.69 -31.77
C ASP A 854 -44.29 -66.06 -31.75
N TYR A 855 -45.61 -66.06 -31.96
CA TYR A 855 -46.45 -67.22 -31.68
C TYR A 855 -46.61 -68.10 -32.91
N THR A 856 -45.97 -69.27 -32.89
CA THR A 856 -46.25 -70.36 -33.83
C THR A 856 -46.67 -71.61 -33.03
N GLY A 857 -47.94 -72.00 -33.15
CA GLY A 857 -48.45 -73.35 -32.83
C GLY A 857 -48.45 -73.89 -31.39
N SER A 858 -47.53 -73.53 -30.47
CA SER A 858 -47.50 -74.11 -29.10
C SER A 858 -46.67 -73.32 -28.06
N MET A 859 -46.97 -72.04 -27.80
CA MET A 859 -46.32 -71.29 -26.69
C MET A 859 -46.96 -71.48 -25.29
N SER A 860 -47.87 -72.44 -25.10
CA SER A 860 -48.60 -72.65 -23.84
C SER A 860 -47.68 -72.78 -22.62
N SER A 861 -46.58 -73.51 -22.77
CA SER A 861 -45.62 -73.79 -21.68
C SER A 861 -44.79 -72.54 -21.32
N GLN A 862 -44.40 -71.77 -22.34
CA GLN A 862 -43.64 -70.53 -22.29
C GLN A 862 -44.44 -69.47 -21.52
N ILE A 863 -45.71 -69.30 -21.90
CA ILE A 863 -46.65 -68.39 -21.24
C ILE A 863 -46.87 -68.84 -19.78
N GLY A 864 -46.97 -70.14 -19.52
CA GLY A 864 -47.08 -70.69 -18.16
C GLY A 864 -45.85 -70.41 -17.28
N ALA A 865 -44.64 -70.52 -17.83
CA ALA A 865 -43.40 -70.21 -17.13
C ALA A 865 -43.28 -68.71 -16.82
N ALA A 866 -43.63 -67.84 -17.78
CA ALA A 866 -43.68 -66.39 -17.59
C ALA A 866 -44.69 -65.99 -16.50
N LYS A 867 -45.88 -66.63 -16.46
CA LYS A 867 -46.87 -66.43 -15.39
C LYS A 867 -46.32 -66.78 -14.01
N THR A 868 -45.64 -67.93 -13.91
CA THR A 868 -45.11 -68.42 -12.62
C THR A 868 -44.01 -67.50 -12.06
N GLY A 869 -43.17 -66.93 -12.93
CA GLY A 869 -42.10 -66.01 -12.51
C GLY A 869 -42.42 -64.52 -12.61
N ALA A 870 -43.67 -64.15 -12.89
CA ALA A 870 -44.08 -62.76 -13.11
C ALA A 870 -43.67 -61.82 -11.97
N ASN A 871 -43.87 -62.22 -10.70
CA ASN A 871 -43.47 -61.43 -9.53
C ASN A 871 -41.97 -61.08 -9.57
N SER A 872 -41.11 -62.06 -9.84
CA SER A 872 -39.66 -61.88 -9.84
C SER A 872 -39.17 -61.03 -11.00
N ILE A 873 -39.76 -61.21 -12.19
CA ILE A 873 -39.44 -60.38 -13.37
C ILE A 873 -39.82 -58.93 -13.10
N ILE A 874 -41.06 -58.67 -12.66
CA ILE A 874 -41.55 -57.31 -12.41
C ILE A 874 -40.77 -56.65 -11.27
N SER A 875 -40.49 -57.38 -10.19
CA SER A 875 -39.66 -56.86 -9.09
C SER A 875 -38.25 -56.52 -9.54
N THR A 876 -37.65 -57.33 -10.42
CA THR A 876 -36.30 -57.06 -10.95
C THR A 876 -36.32 -55.81 -11.81
N ILE A 877 -37.30 -55.68 -12.69
CA ILE A 877 -37.48 -54.48 -13.53
C ILE A 877 -37.61 -53.24 -12.65
N ALA A 878 -38.51 -53.28 -11.66
CA ALA A 878 -38.72 -52.18 -10.73
C ALA A 878 -37.45 -51.81 -9.94
N THR A 879 -36.68 -52.81 -9.51
CA THR A 879 -35.44 -52.60 -8.76
C THR A 879 -34.38 -51.95 -9.63
N GLN A 880 -34.19 -52.46 -10.85
CA GLN A 880 -33.18 -51.96 -11.79
C GLN A 880 -33.54 -50.58 -12.37
N SER A 881 -34.81 -50.20 -12.40
CA SER A 881 -35.24 -48.86 -12.82
C SER A 881 -35.14 -47.78 -11.73
N GLY A 882 -34.92 -48.17 -10.46
CA GLY A 882 -34.83 -47.26 -9.33
C GLY A 882 -36.13 -46.49 -9.04
N SER A 883 -36.02 -45.24 -8.58
CA SER A 883 -37.17 -44.38 -8.20
C SER A 883 -38.01 -43.87 -9.38
N LYS A 884 -37.67 -44.25 -10.63
CA LYS A 884 -38.38 -43.86 -11.86
C LYS A 884 -39.40 -44.94 -12.25
N ALA A 885 -40.56 -44.52 -12.75
CA ALA A 885 -41.62 -45.45 -13.18
C ALA A 885 -41.20 -46.28 -14.41
N TYR A 886 -41.57 -47.56 -14.43
CA TYR A 886 -41.43 -48.47 -15.58
C TYR A 886 -42.79 -48.73 -16.23
N ARG A 887 -42.81 -49.04 -17.53
CA ARG A 887 -43.99 -49.55 -18.22
C ARG A 887 -43.73 -50.88 -18.89
N LEU A 888 -44.77 -51.71 -18.89
CA LEU A 888 -44.72 -53.02 -19.48
C LEU A 888 -45.69 -53.10 -20.66
N GLY A 889 -45.21 -53.66 -21.76
CA GLY A 889 -46.01 -53.97 -22.94
C GLY A 889 -45.91 -55.45 -23.29
N LEU A 890 -47.04 -56.00 -23.74
CA LEU A 890 -47.08 -57.30 -24.40
C LEU A 890 -47.48 -57.11 -25.85
N VAL A 891 -46.62 -57.56 -26.76
CA VAL A 891 -46.92 -57.65 -28.18
C VAL A 891 -47.05 -59.12 -28.55
N LEU A 892 -48.10 -59.41 -29.30
CA LEU A 892 -48.31 -60.72 -29.90
C LEU A 892 -48.35 -60.55 -31.40
N ALA A 893 -47.56 -61.39 -32.06
CA ALA A 893 -47.66 -61.62 -33.49
C ALA A 893 -48.09 -63.08 -33.69
N ASP A 894 -49.12 -63.28 -34.50
CA ASP A 894 -49.65 -64.61 -34.85
C ASP A 894 -49.82 -64.72 -36.36
N GLU A 895 -49.52 -65.90 -36.88
CA GLU A 895 -49.81 -66.37 -38.24
C GLU A 895 -50.90 -67.44 -38.20
N TYR A 896 -52.03 -67.20 -38.85
CA TYR A 896 -53.04 -68.25 -39.04
C TYR A 896 -53.16 -68.68 -40.50
N GLY A 897 -52.55 -69.84 -40.81
CA GLY A 897 -52.66 -70.51 -42.11
C GLY A 897 -53.71 -71.63 -42.12
N SER A 898 -54.98 -71.31 -42.37
CA SER A 898 -55.92 -72.22 -43.05
C SER A 898 -57.22 -71.48 -43.42
N GLY A 899 -57.81 -71.82 -44.58
CA GLY A 899 -58.85 -71.06 -45.28
C GLY A 899 -60.24 -70.91 -44.62
N THR A 900 -60.34 -70.93 -43.30
CA THR A 900 -61.50 -70.41 -42.54
C THR A 900 -61.01 -69.25 -41.70
N ALA A 901 -61.58 -68.05 -41.92
CA ALA A 901 -61.18 -66.81 -41.26
C ALA A 901 -61.01 -67.02 -39.76
N SER A 902 -59.84 -66.69 -39.23
CA SER A 902 -59.66 -66.67 -37.79
C SER A 902 -60.65 -65.65 -37.20
N ALA A 903 -61.46 -66.06 -36.23
CA ALA A 903 -62.46 -65.19 -35.61
C ALA A 903 -61.82 -64.08 -34.73
N TYR A 904 -60.51 -63.90 -34.82
CA TYR A 904 -59.70 -62.99 -34.01
C TYR A 904 -60.16 -61.55 -34.06
N HIS A 905 -60.39 -61.04 -35.28
CA HIS A 905 -60.89 -59.69 -35.49
C HIS A 905 -62.28 -59.46 -34.87
N THR A 906 -62.98 -60.53 -34.49
CA THR A 906 -64.28 -60.49 -33.81
C THR A 906 -64.19 -60.84 -32.32
N ALA A 907 -63.03 -61.30 -31.83
CA ALA A 907 -62.84 -61.64 -30.41
C ALA A 907 -62.94 -60.36 -29.56
N PRO A 908 -63.73 -60.36 -28.46
CA PRO A 908 -63.92 -59.16 -27.63
C PRO A 908 -62.61 -58.56 -27.12
N ALA A 909 -61.65 -59.42 -26.75
CA ALA A 909 -60.34 -58.99 -26.26
C ALA A 909 -59.53 -58.20 -27.32
N TYR A 910 -59.72 -58.47 -28.61
CA TYR A 910 -59.07 -57.76 -29.69
C TYR A 910 -59.84 -56.50 -30.12
N THR A 911 -61.16 -56.61 -30.24
CA THR A 911 -62.00 -55.48 -30.69
C THR A 911 -62.04 -54.35 -29.67
N SER A 912 -61.91 -54.65 -28.38
CA SER A 912 -61.85 -53.65 -27.30
C SER A 912 -60.58 -52.80 -27.31
N LEU A 913 -59.53 -53.21 -28.04
CA LEU A 913 -58.29 -52.42 -28.10
C LEU A 913 -58.47 -51.17 -28.99
N PRO A 914 -57.82 -50.04 -28.62
CA PRO A 914 -57.70 -48.86 -29.47
C PRO A 914 -57.15 -49.19 -30.86
N ALA A 915 -57.57 -48.45 -31.89
CA ALA A 915 -57.12 -48.67 -33.28
C ALA A 915 -55.59 -48.54 -33.45
N SER A 916 -54.94 -47.70 -32.66
CA SER A 916 -53.47 -47.53 -32.65
C SER A 916 -52.71 -48.67 -31.98
N GLN A 917 -53.41 -49.61 -31.35
CA GLN A 917 -52.86 -50.73 -30.59
C GLN A 917 -53.16 -52.08 -31.27
N LYS A 918 -53.76 -52.05 -32.46
CA LYS A 918 -54.16 -53.24 -33.20
C LYS A 918 -53.87 -53.07 -34.68
N PHE A 919 -53.26 -54.08 -35.29
CA PHE A 919 -52.96 -54.11 -36.71
C PHE A 919 -53.28 -55.48 -37.28
N ILE A 920 -54.04 -55.50 -38.37
CA ILE A 920 -54.31 -56.70 -39.16
C ILE A 920 -53.75 -56.44 -40.55
N ASN A 921 -52.88 -57.33 -41.00
CA ASN A 921 -52.47 -57.37 -42.39
C ASN A 921 -53.19 -58.52 -43.09
N THR A 922 -53.96 -58.21 -44.13
CA THR A 922 -54.49 -59.19 -45.07
C THR A 922 -53.60 -59.13 -46.31
N GLY A 923 -52.70 -60.11 -46.47
CA GLY A 923 -51.79 -60.14 -47.62
C GLY A 923 -52.53 -60.24 -48.95
N VAL A 924 -51.83 -59.95 -50.06
CA VAL A 924 -52.39 -60.06 -51.41
C VAL A 924 -52.52 -61.53 -51.80
N GLY A 925 -53.67 -62.14 -51.47
CA GLY A 925 -53.99 -63.55 -51.70
C GLY A 925 -54.76 -64.09 -50.49
N ALA A 926 -56.03 -64.48 -50.69
CA ALA A 926 -57.03 -64.68 -49.64
C ALA A 926 -56.83 -65.89 -48.68
N ARG A 927 -55.59 -66.29 -48.36
CA ARG A 927 -55.30 -67.48 -47.55
C ARG A 927 -54.49 -67.26 -46.27
N PHE A 928 -53.96 -66.06 -46.04
CA PHE A 928 -53.11 -65.77 -44.86
C PHE A 928 -53.47 -64.42 -44.25
N GLN A 929 -53.64 -64.38 -42.92
CA GLN A 929 -53.91 -63.16 -42.16
C GLN A 929 -52.97 -63.09 -40.96
N TRP A 930 -52.37 -61.92 -40.80
CA TRP A 930 -51.41 -61.61 -39.74
C TRP A 930 -52.03 -60.64 -38.77
N ILE A 931 -51.90 -60.92 -37.49
CA ILE A 931 -52.45 -60.04 -36.47
C ILE A 931 -51.33 -59.68 -35.51
N THR A 932 -51.10 -58.38 -35.38
CA THR A 932 -50.25 -57.82 -34.34
C THR A 932 -51.12 -57.01 -33.40
N ALA A 933 -51.19 -57.43 -32.14
CA ALA A 933 -51.88 -56.72 -31.08
C ALA A 933 -50.88 -56.34 -30.00
N MET A 934 -50.93 -55.10 -29.56
CA MET A 934 -50.13 -54.62 -28.43
C MET A 934 -51.03 -54.06 -27.35
N GLU A 935 -50.98 -54.66 -26.17
CA GLU A 935 -51.60 -54.08 -24.98
C GLU A 935 -50.51 -53.53 -24.07
N VAL A 936 -50.58 -52.21 -23.81
CA VAL A 936 -49.77 -51.57 -22.77
C VAL A 936 -50.54 -51.71 -21.47
N MET A 937 -49.89 -52.27 -20.46
CA MET A 937 -50.54 -52.43 -19.16
C MET A 937 -50.82 -51.07 -18.52
N SER A 938 -52.05 -50.89 -18.05
CA SER A 938 -52.46 -49.69 -17.33
C SER A 938 -51.75 -49.60 -15.97
N ASP A 939 -51.64 -50.73 -15.27
CA ASP A 939 -50.96 -50.86 -13.99
C ASP A 939 -49.82 -51.88 -14.12
N ASN A 940 -48.59 -51.45 -13.89
CA ASN A 940 -47.41 -52.30 -14.03
C ASN A 940 -47.15 -53.10 -12.76
N ASN A 941 -48.01 -54.07 -12.47
CA ASN A 941 -47.83 -55.01 -11.36
C ASN A 941 -47.97 -56.45 -11.84
N SER A 942 -47.54 -57.40 -11.01
CA SER A 942 -47.54 -58.81 -11.36
C SER A 942 -48.94 -59.37 -11.61
N SER A 943 -49.96 -58.93 -10.87
CA SER A 943 -51.35 -59.34 -11.08
C SER A 943 -51.85 -58.92 -12.46
N THR A 944 -51.61 -57.68 -12.86
CA THR A 944 -51.98 -57.20 -14.20
C THR A 944 -51.20 -57.94 -15.28
N PHE A 945 -49.90 -58.17 -15.10
CA PHE A 945 -49.08 -58.91 -16.06
C PHE A 945 -49.57 -60.35 -16.24
N ILE A 946 -49.84 -61.06 -15.15
CA ILE A 946 -50.40 -62.42 -15.18
C ILE A 946 -51.79 -62.41 -15.83
N ASN A 947 -52.65 -61.43 -15.50
CA ASN A 947 -53.97 -61.32 -16.10
C ASN A 947 -53.91 -61.13 -17.60
N GLN A 948 -52.97 -60.32 -18.11
CA GLN A 948 -52.79 -60.17 -19.55
C GLN A 948 -52.28 -61.45 -20.19
N LEU A 949 -51.28 -62.11 -19.59
CA LEU A 949 -50.82 -63.42 -20.06
C LEU A 949 -51.92 -64.50 -20.00
N ASN A 950 -52.91 -64.39 -19.10
CA ASN A 950 -54.06 -65.30 -18.99
C ASN A 950 -55.11 -65.09 -20.08
N LYS A 951 -55.18 -63.89 -20.68
CA LYS A 951 -55.98 -63.67 -21.88
C LYS A 951 -55.36 -64.34 -23.10
N LEU A 952 -54.08 -64.71 -23.04
CA LEU A 952 -53.37 -65.33 -24.15
C LEU A 952 -53.55 -66.84 -24.09
N ASN A 953 -53.84 -67.44 -25.24
CA ASN A 953 -54.01 -68.88 -25.38
C ASN A 953 -55.10 -69.45 -24.44
N ASN A 954 -56.25 -68.75 -24.39
CA ASN A 954 -57.41 -69.13 -23.56
C ASN A 954 -58.67 -69.29 -24.42
N PRO A 955 -59.14 -70.54 -24.66
CA PRO A 955 -60.25 -70.81 -25.56
C PRO A 955 -61.63 -70.38 -25.03
N GLY A 956 -61.78 -70.06 -23.73
CA GLY A 956 -63.08 -69.76 -23.10
C GLY A 956 -63.45 -68.27 -22.96
N GLY A 957 -62.58 -67.35 -23.40
CA GLY A 957 -62.82 -65.90 -23.26
C GLY A 957 -61.60 -65.00 -23.51
N GLY A 958 -60.46 -65.56 -23.88
CA GLY A 958 -59.27 -64.82 -24.31
C GLY A 958 -59.05 -64.92 -25.82
N LEU A 959 -57.85 -64.53 -26.26
CA LEU A 959 -57.38 -64.75 -27.62
C LEU A 959 -57.05 -66.25 -27.78
N SER A 960 -57.93 -66.99 -28.47
CA SER A 960 -57.78 -68.42 -28.76
C SER A 960 -56.83 -68.63 -29.94
N LEU A 961 -55.53 -68.72 -29.67
CA LEU A 961 -54.49 -68.78 -30.71
C LEU A 961 -54.54 -70.18 -31.33
N GLY A 962 -55.11 -70.28 -32.52
CA GLY A 962 -55.35 -71.55 -33.20
C GLY A 962 -54.05 -72.25 -33.62
N SER A 963 -54.15 -73.50 -34.06
CA SER A 963 -53.01 -74.26 -34.59
C SER A 963 -52.92 -74.09 -36.11
N GLY A 964 -51.94 -73.35 -36.61
CA GLY A 964 -51.68 -73.16 -38.05
C GLY A 964 -50.46 -73.95 -38.55
N TYR A 965 -50.47 -74.31 -39.84
CA TYR A 965 -49.31 -74.81 -40.60
C TYR A 965 -49.13 -73.90 -41.84
N GLY A 966 -48.20 -72.94 -41.76
CA GLY A 966 -47.88 -71.94 -42.81
C GLY A 966 -46.57 -72.22 -43.56
N THR A 967 -46.36 -71.56 -44.69
CA THR A 967 -45.14 -71.60 -45.53
C THR A 967 -44.21 -70.42 -45.21
N PRO A 968 -42.95 -70.37 -45.69
CA PRO A 968 -41.90 -69.51 -45.13
C PRO A 968 -42.28 -68.02 -45.11
N GLU A 969 -42.24 -67.44 -43.93
CA GLU A 969 -42.37 -65.99 -43.73
C GLU A 969 -41.10 -65.47 -43.06
N PRO A 970 -40.68 -64.23 -43.37
CA PRO A 970 -39.54 -63.63 -42.71
C PRO A 970 -39.92 -63.41 -41.24
N THR A 971 -39.34 -64.22 -40.36
CA THR A 971 -39.35 -64.15 -38.89
C THR A 971 -39.05 -62.75 -38.29
N ASP A 972 -38.78 -61.78 -39.16
CA ASP A 972 -38.18 -60.50 -38.88
C ASP A 972 -39.21 -59.35 -38.96
N MET A 973 -40.41 -59.61 -39.49
CA MET A 973 -41.42 -58.57 -39.72
C MET A 973 -42.21 -58.16 -38.47
N ALA A 974 -42.38 -59.01 -37.45
CA ALA A 974 -43.12 -58.62 -36.25
C ALA A 974 -42.44 -57.44 -35.52
N LEU A 975 -41.12 -57.52 -35.32
CA LEU A 975 -40.35 -56.44 -34.73
C LEU A 975 -40.26 -55.23 -35.67
N SER A 976 -40.08 -55.45 -36.98
CA SER A 976 -40.04 -54.34 -37.95
C SER A 976 -41.34 -53.56 -37.97
N ARG A 977 -42.51 -54.22 -37.90
CA ARG A 977 -43.82 -53.56 -37.83
C ARG A 977 -44.09 -52.90 -36.48
N VAL A 978 -43.62 -53.48 -35.38
CA VAL A 978 -43.63 -52.82 -34.06
C VAL A 978 -42.86 -51.50 -34.09
N VAL A 979 -41.73 -51.46 -34.80
CA VAL A 979 -40.90 -50.28 -35.00
C VAL A 979 -41.49 -49.30 -36.02
N GLU A 980 -41.98 -49.79 -37.17
CA GLU A 980 -42.47 -48.99 -38.31
C GLU A 980 -43.83 -48.35 -38.07
N HIS A 981 -44.79 -49.10 -37.53
CA HIS A 981 -46.09 -48.54 -37.14
C HIS A 981 -46.03 -47.76 -35.84
N ASN A 982 -44.83 -47.58 -35.28
CA ASN A 982 -44.59 -46.82 -34.09
C ASN A 982 -45.51 -47.30 -32.95
N PHE A 983 -45.72 -48.61 -32.84
CA PHE A 983 -46.34 -49.19 -31.64
C PHE A 983 -45.49 -48.81 -30.42
N ALA A 984 -44.17 -48.75 -30.61
CA ALA A 984 -43.20 -48.15 -29.69
C ALA A 984 -43.43 -46.64 -29.40
N GLY A 985 -44.18 -45.90 -30.22
CA GLY A 985 -44.45 -44.47 -30.07
C GLY A 985 -45.61 -44.10 -29.16
N ALA A 986 -46.46 -45.06 -28.78
CA ALA A 986 -47.33 -44.88 -27.62
C ALA A 986 -46.51 -44.83 -26.31
N PHE A 987 -45.26 -45.30 -26.34
CA PHE A 987 -44.31 -45.10 -25.26
C PHE A 987 -43.66 -43.72 -25.41
N ARG A 988 -44.28 -42.68 -24.83
CA ARG A 988 -43.80 -41.27 -24.84
C ARG A 988 -42.26 -41.16 -24.89
N ASN A 989 -41.75 -40.39 -25.86
CA ASN A 989 -40.41 -39.80 -25.92
C ASN A 989 -39.19 -40.75 -26.09
N ASN A 990 -39.25 -41.78 -26.94
CA ASN A 990 -38.05 -42.61 -27.29
C ASN A 990 -37.38 -43.31 -26.07
N VAL A 991 -38.14 -43.94 -25.18
CA VAL A 991 -37.57 -44.59 -23.96
C VAL A 991 -37.92 -46.07 -23.80
N ALA A 992 -38.17 -46.80 -24.89
CA ALA A 992 -38.04 -48.27 -24.83
C ALA A 992 -36.55 -48.62 -24.79
N LYS A 993 -36.03 -48.97 -23.61
CA LYS A 993 -34.62 -49.36 -23.47
C LYS A 993 -34.39 -50.83 -23.73
N TYR A 994 -35.40 -51.68 -23.51
CA TYR A 994 -35.27 -53.13 -23.59
C TYR A 994 -36.42 -53.75 -24.37
N ILE A 995 -36.05 -54.55 -25.37
CA ILE A 995 -36.97 -55.43 -26.10
C ILE A 995 -36.56 -56.86 -25.80
N ILE A 996 -37.49 -57.67 -25.32
CA ILE A 996 -37.28 -59.08 -25.03
C ILE A 996 -38.09 -59.89 -26.04
N LEU A 997 -37.37 -60.52 -26.96
CA LEU A 997 -37.93 -61.39 -28.00
C LEU A 997 -37.92 -62.83 -27.50
N ILE A 998 -39.10 -63.46 -27.49
CA ILE A 998 -39.28 -64.86 -27.12
C ILE A 998 -39.79 -65.59 -28.36
N THR A 999 -38.93 -66.47 -28.86
CA THR A 999 -39.15 -67.28 -30.07
C THR A 999 -39.48 -68.74 -29.67
N ASP A 1000 -40.12 -69.50 -30.56
CA ASP A 1000 -40.49 -70.89 -30.27
C ASP A 1000 -39.27 -71.83 -30.16
N ALA A 1001 -39.49 -72.99 -29.54
CA ALA A 1001 -38.48 -73.93 -29.08
C ALA A 1001 -38.06 -75.00 -30.11
N VAL A 1002 -38.77 -75.13 -31.24
CA VAL A 1002 -38.44 -76.11 -32.29
C VAL A 1002 -38.44 -75.40 -33.65
N PRO A 1003 -37.27 -75.15 -34.26
CA PRO A 1003 -37.18 -74.73 -35.65
C PRO A 1003 -37.56 -75.96 -36.48
N GLY A 1004 -38.79 -75.97 -36.96
CA GLY A 1004 -39.48 -77.15 -37.42
C GLY A 1004 -40.49 -76.83 -38.50
N GLY A 1005 -40.13 -75.94 -39.41
CA GLY A 1005 -40.91 -75.55 -40.58
C GLY A 1005 -39.99 -74.95 -41.65
N ASN A 1006 -40.48 -74.76 -42.87
CA ASN A 1006 -39.66 -74.20 -43.95
C ASN A 1006 -39.41 -72.69 -43.80
N ASP A 1007 -40.04 -72.04 -42.83
CA ASP A 1007 -39.90 -70.65 -42.37
C ASP A 1007 -38.53 -70.33 -41.75
N ASP A 1008 -37.76 -71.35 -41.38
CA ASP A 1008 -36.44 -71.17 -40.75
C ASP A 1008 -35.27 -70.90 -41.74
N ASN A 1009 -35.55 -70.75 -43.05
CA ASN A 1009 -34.53 -70.40 -44.05
C ASN A 1009 -34.75 -68.99 -44.60
N ALA A 1010 -34.20 -68.02 -43.88
CA ALA A 1010 -34.18 -66.63 -44.29
C ALA A 1010 -33.31 -66.39 -45.54
N ASN A 1011 -33.74 -65.47 -46.39
CA ASN A 1011 -33.10 -65.05 -47.62
C ASN A 1011 -32.40 -63.68 -47.45
N SER A 1012 -31.74 -63.18 -48.51
CA SER A 1012 -30.96 -61.93 -48.46
C SER A 1012 -31.77 -60.68 -48.07
N LEU A 1013 -33.09 -60.66 -48.33
CA LEU A 1013 -33.95 -59.56 -47.91
C LEU A 1013 -34.11 -59.54 -46.38
N ASP A 1014 -34.14 -60.71 -45.77
CA ASP A 1014 -34.28 -60.88 -44.32
C ASP A 1014 -32.99 -60.43 -43.62
N VAL A 1015 -31.83 -60.81 -44.17
CA VAL A 1015 -30.52 -60.30 -43.72
C VAL A 1015 -30.43 -58.78 -43.81
N ALA A 1016 -30.94 -58.19 -44.90
CA ALA A 1016 -30.92 -56.74 -45.10
C ALA A 1016 -31.84 -56.03 -44.11
N GLU A 1017 -33.05 -56.56 -43.89
CA GLU A 1017 -34.01 -56.00 -42.96
C GLU A 1017 -33.55 -56.11 -41.51
N MET A 1018 -32.96 -57.24 -41.11
CA MET A 1018 -32.45 -57.41 -39.76
C MET A 1018 -31.22 -56.54 -39.49
N THR A 1019 -30.36 -56.35 -40.50
CA THR A 1019 -29.24 -55.40 -40.42
C THR A 1019 -29.75 -53.96 -40.27
N ARG A 1020 -30.82 -53.60 -41.00
CA ARG A 1020 -31.48 -52.29 -40.86
C ARG A 1020 -32.01 -52.11 -39.44
N LEU A 1021 -32.70 -53.09 -38.88
CA LEU A 1021 -33.23 -53.05 -37.52
C LEU A 1021 -32.12 -52.92 -36.47
N LYS A 1022 -31.03 -53.68 -36.60
CA LYS A 1022 -29.83 -53.56 -35.75
C LYS A 1022 -29.33 -52.12 -35.69
N ASN A 1023 -29.21 -51.47 -36.85
CA ASN A 1023 -28.74 -50.10 -36.94
C ASN A 1023 -29.73 -49.10 -36.32
N VAL A 1024 -31.04 -49.30 -36.50
CA VAL A 1024 -32.07 -48.46 -35.88
C VAL A 1024 -32.05 -48.59 -34.35
N CYS A 1025 -31.98 -49.81 -33.83
CA CYS A 1025 -31.90 -50.06 -32.39
C CYS A 1025 -30.62 -49.46 -31.78
N LEU A 1026 -29.47 -49.65 -32.43
CA LEU A 1026 -28.20 -49.01 -32.04
C LEU A 1026 -28.30 -47.49 -31.99
N ALA A 1027 -28.83 -46.88 -33.06
CA ALA A 1027 -28.97 -45.42 -33.15
C ALA A 1027 -29.91 -44.87 -32.07
N LYS A 1028 -30.92 -45.65 -31.66
CA LYS A 1028 -31.87 -45.30 -30.61
C LYS A 1028 -31.46 -45.81 -29.21
N SER A 1029 -30.28 -46.41 -29.07
CA SER A 1029 -29.79 -46.98 -27.82
C SER A 1029 -30.75 -48.00 -27.17
N ILE A 1030 -31.44 -48.78 -28.00
CA ILE A 1030 -32.33 -49.86 -27.57
C ILE A 1030 -31.53 -51.15 -27.47
N LYS A 1031 -31.54 -51.79 -26.30
CA LYS A 1031 -30.95 -53.11 -26.09
C LYS A 1031 -31.97 -54.19 -26.42
N VAL A 1032 -31.59 -55.11 -27.31
CA VAL A 1032 -32.44 -56.25 -27.68
C VAL A 1032 -31.93 -57.49 -26.95
N ILE A 1033 -32.81 -58.27 -26.34
CA ILE A 1033 -32.48 -59.56 -25.71
C ILE A 1033 -33.31 -60.61 -26.43
N VAL A 1034 -32.66 -61.68 -26.90
CA VAL A 1034 -33.33 -62.75 -27.67
C VAL A 1034 -33.22 -64.07 -26.93
N LEU A 1035 -34.37 -64.71 -26.75
CA LEU A 1035 -34.52 -65.98 -26.03
C LEU A 1035 -35.22 -67.01 -26.93
N GLY A 1036 -34.70 -68.23 -26.95
CA GLY A 1036 -35.24 -69.35 -27.74
C GLY A 1036 -34.15 -70.10 -28.53
N SER A 1037 -34.53 -71.18 -29.22
CA SER A 1037 -33.59 -72.05 -29.94
C SER A 1037 -33.09 -71.45 -31.26
N GLY A 1038 -33.90 -70.63 -31.94
CA GLY A 1038 -33.55 -69.99 -33.21
C GLY A 1038 -32.38 -68.99 -33.14
N VAL A 1039 -31.92 -68.63 -31.93
CA VAL A 1039 -30.77 -67.73 -31.71
C VAL A 1039 -29.46 -68.30 -32.29
N ASN A 1040 -29.34 -69.64 -32.33
CA ASN A 1040 -28.14 -70.32 -32.77
C ASN A 1040 -28.22 -70.79 -34.23
N GLU A 1041 -29.16 -70.29 -35.03
CA GLU A 1041 -29.24 -70.62 -36.45
C GLU A 1041 -28.61 -69.55 -37.33
N LYS A 1042 -28.01 -69.97 -38.45
CA LYS A 1042 -27.25 -69.09 -39.35
C LYS A 1042 -28.05 -68.80 -40.61
N ILE A 1043 -28.01 -67.53 -41.02
CA ILE A 1043 -28.55 -67.02 -42.27
C ILE A 1043 -27.37 -66.43 -43.05
N ASP A 1044 -27.12 -66.91 -44.28
CA ASP A 1044 -25.93 -66.57 -45.08
C ASP A 1044 -24.61 -66.63 -44.28
N GLY A 1045 -24.47 -67.65 -43.43
CA GLY A 1045 -23.27 -67.89 -42.63
C GLY A 1045 -23.15 -67.02 -41.37
N LYS A 1046 -24.11 -66.13 -41.10
CA LYS A 1046 -24.15 -65.25 -39.93
C LYS A 1046 -25.27 -65.64 -38.98
N PHE A 1047 -25.00 -65.63 -37.67
CA PHE A 1047 -26.03 -65.90 -36.67
C PHE A 1047 -26.81 -64.62 -36.41
N ILE A 1048 -27.71 -64.26 -37.33
CA ILE A 1048 -28.28 -62.91 -37.39
C ILE A 1048 -29.02 -62.53 -36.10
N TRP A 1049 -29.82 -63.45 -35.52
CA TRP A 1049 -30.42 -63.22 -34.21
C TRP A 1049 -29.35 -62.95 -33.19
N LYS A 1050 -28.30 -63.78 -33.11
CA LYS A 1050 -27.08 -63.60 -32.30
C LYS A 1050 -26.18 -62.42 -32.72
N GLU A 1051 -26.45 -61.70 -33.79
CA GLU A 1051 -25.70 -60.50 -34.14
C GLU A 1051 -26.49 -59.24 -33.78
N LEU A 1052 -27.81 -59.36 -33.61
CA LEU A 1052 -28.72 -58.28 -33.26
C LEU A 1052 -28.55 -57.78 -31.80
N ALA A 1053 -28.72 -58.63 -30.79
CA ALA A 1053 -28.34 -58.33 -29.39
C ALA A 1053 -26.85 -58.03 -29.20
N ASP A 1054 -25.91 -58.67 -29.89
CA ASP A 1054 -24.46 -58.43 -29.73
C ASP A 1054 -24.15 -57.05 -30.29
N GLY A 1055 -24.80 -56.72 -31.41
CA GLY A 1055 -24.74 -55.44 -32.05
C GLY A 1055 -25.38 -54.31 -31.25
N THR A 1056 -26.44 -54.58 -30.50
CA THR A 1056 -27.24 -53.56 -29.77
C THR A 1056 -27.03 -53.59 -28.26
N GLY A 1057 -26.16 -54.46 -27.75
CA GLY A 1057 -25.75 -54.53 -26.34
C GLY A 1057 -26.60 -55.41 -25.40
N GLY A 1058 -27.20 -56.50 -25.89
CA GLY A 1058 -27.95 -57.48 -25.10
C GLY A 1058 -27.33 -58.88 -25.01
N SER A 1059 -28.03 -59.80 -24.32
CA SER A 1059 -27.52 -61.14 -23.95
C SER A 1059 -28.32 -62.26 -24.63
N TRP A 1060 -27.65 -63.39 -24.92
CA TRP A 1060 -28.23 -64.57 -25.57
C TRP A 1060 -28.39 -65.69 -24.57
N ASN A 1061 -29.61 -66.18 -24.40
CA ASN A 1061 -29.82 -67.38 -23.63
C ASN A 1061 -30.73 -68.34 -24.40
N SER A 1062 -30.32 -69.60 -24.48
CA SER A 1062 -31.06 -70.68 -25.13
C SER A 1062 -32.24 -71.21 -24.30
N SER A 1063 -32.46 -70.70 -23.06
CA SER A 1063 -33.54 -71.10 -22.15
C SER A 1063 -34.45 -69.91 -21.82
N TYR A 1064 -35.74 -69.98 -22.18
CA TYR A 1064 -36.72 -68.88 -22.05
C TYR A 1064 -37.51 -68.84 -20.73
N ASN A 1065 -37.02 -69.48 -19.66
CA ASN A 1065 -37.70 -69.45 -18.35
C ASN A 1065 -37.57 -68.08 -17.65
N ALA A 1066 -38.40 -67.84 -16.62
CA ALA A 1066 -38.47 -66.55 -15.94
C ALA A 1066 -37.16 -66.12 -15.27
N SER A 1067 -36.37 -67.07 -14.75
CA SER A 1067 -35.05 -66.77 -14.15
C SER A 1067 -34.04 -66.34 -15.21
N ALA A 1068 -34.07 -66.93 -16.40
CA ALA A 1068 -33.21 -66.52 -17.50
C ALA A 1068 -33.57 -65.11 -18.01
N ILE A 1069 -34.86 -64.79 -18.10
CA ILE A 1069 -35.33 -63.42 -18.39
C ILE A 1069 -34.77 -62.45 -17.34
N GLN A 1070 -34.87 -62.81 -16.06
CA GLN A 1070 -34.35 -62.00 -14.95
C GLN A 1070 -32.84 -61.77 -15.05
N SER A 1071 -32.05 -62.83 -15.24
CA SER A 1071 -30.60 -62.74 -15.38
C SER A 1071 -30.19 -61.94 -16.61
N ALA A 1072 -30.90 -62.07 -17.72
CA ALA A 1072 -30.62 -61.30 -18.93
C ALA A 1072 -30.84 -59.79 -18.70
N ILE A 1073 -31.89 -59.40 -17.97
CA ILE A 1073 -32.14 -58.00 -17.59
C ILE A 1073 -31.01 -57.48 -16.69
N ILE A 1074 -30.60 -58.26 -15.67
CA ILE A 1074 -29.52 -57.86 -14.74
C ILE A 1074 -28.18 -57.71 -15.48
N ASN A 1075 -27.80 -58.71 -16.28
CA ASN A 1075 -26.52 -58.68 -17.01
C ASN A 1075 -26.50 -57.58 -18.06
N GLY A 1076 -27.63 -57.35 -18.76
CA GLY A 1076 -27.77 -56.25 -19.70
C GLY A 1076 -27.62 -54.87 -19.07
N CYS A 1077 -27.85 -54.75 -17.76
CA CYS A 1077 -27.66 -53.54 -16.96
C CYS A 1077 -26.24 -53.37 -16.37
N GLY A 1078 -25.28 -54.18 -16.81
CA GLY A 1078 -23.90 -54.12 -16.28
C GLY A 1078 -23.77 -54.75 -14.91
N GLY A 1079 -24.42 -55.91 -14.71
CA GLY A 1079 -24.51 -56.63 -13.44
C GLY A 1079 -23.23 -56.58 -12.61
N THR A 1080 -23.37 -56.09 -11.38
CA THR A 1080 -22.29 -55.93 -10.42
C THR A 1080 -21.61 -57.27 -10.11
N LYS A 1081 -20.36 -57.39 -10.52
CA LYS A 1081 -19.35 -58.12 -9.77
C LYS A 1081 -18.20 -57.20 -9.48
#